data_AF-A0A497FUB2-F1
#
_entry.id   AF-A0A497FUB2-F1
#
_cell.length_a   1.000
_cell.length_b   1.000
_cell.length_c   1.000
_cell.angle_alpha   90.00
_cell.angle_beta   90.00
_cell.angle_gamma   90.00
#
_symmetry.space_group_name_H-M   'P 1'
#
loop_
_entity.id
_entity.type
_entity.pdbx_description
1 polymer ?
#
loop_
_entity_poly.entity_id
_entity_poly.type
_entity_poly.pdbx_seq_one_letter_code
_entity_poly.pdbx_strand_id
1 'polypeptide(L)'
;MNRIVLAIILAFLSAFTLPFNYYASLAFALLSYLLVFKIVYTVLAEKYYGVPLAEMEYAKQKIIEKTESYRVSVWLKVANTTRTVEDFLTAKDFVKATQDVMEELMRYSPTIVIKKTKSSLDYYIKISEEGKDIQQVFRNLLTKLRALNRAMFREGIELKVLEPSITSKIIGLEKIKRNRKVVGFLGVISLMLIIAPPLLILLALLTALVLAHRGGYDVKGNWWFCSTIDVGDISDRDFRAVAEKVLNSLMSLNNATIIISGSPEALKHVTKLERKVTLSYTLGTMFDWLMTTRKAVFESDRLERRKRRNEKIYSVLIFTDSEKIKVDLEGAGYAFTRLLSKTQLLDKIYGVKKTKLSKLFFKHRETVAFTLDLAPFSPLLGRRFLPSVGIPLGEDEYGQVVRLSPKELPNFHGIIVGGSGAGKSLFLRHLMLNLFLNNVLITIIDLHSEYEDFIRALGGVVYKTPKVVPDLSYVFRDKKALRLFVKTVSAAYGLYSRAEKTALIEVMKNSRSFSEAKRKLPKLLSELEPLFEVLEKGKLGIEQLLEKKVPFELSLLEIDEEIATVITMLTLYRIVRYYQRKGRVRSTVRHIVVIDEGHEILSVLEEADTVSLKKETTLTKLVKATRKWGLFFLIASQNIESFSKTLTQEVGYIIA
;
A
#
# COMPACT_ATOMS: atom_id res chain seq x y z
N MET A 1 9.17 -17.65 39.56
CA MET A 1 10.61 -17.30 39.60
C MET A 1 11.28 -17.74 38.30
N ASN A 2 12.08 -16.88 37.66
CA ASN A 2 12.77 -17.20 36.39
C ASN A 2 13.76 -18.37 36.62
N ARG A 3 13.79 -19.39 35.74
CA ARG A 3 14.63 -20.60 35.92
C ARG A 3 16.12 -20.25 36.08
N ILE A 4 16.56 -19.18 35.42
CA ILE A 4 17.92 -18.65 35.52
C ILE A 4 18.18 -18.09 36.93
N VAL A 5 17.24 -17.33 37.49
CA VAL A 5 17.36 -16.75 38.84
C VAL A 5 17.40 -17.86 39.89
N LEU A 6 16.53 -18.87 39.76
CA LEU A 6 16.56 -20.04 40.63
C LEU A 6 17.89 -20.79 40.52
N ALA A 7 18.45 -20.94 39.31
CA ALA A 7 19.73 -21.58 39.13
C ALA A 7 20.90 -20.78 39.71
N ILE A 8 20.88 -19.45 39.62
CA ILE A 8 21.88 -18.58 40.25
C ILE A 8 21.80 -18.71 41.77
N ILE A 9 20.59 -18.71 42.34
CA ILE A 9 20.38 -18.93 43.78
C ILE A 9 20.93 -20.30 44.19
N LEU A 10 20.65 -21.35 43.43
CA LEU A 10 21.18 -22.69 43.69
C LEU A 10 22.70 -22.79 43.52
N ALA A 11 23.29 -22.07 42.57
CA ALA A 11 24.74 -21.98 42.43
C ALA A 11 25.38 -21.27 43.62
N PHE A 12 24.76 -20.19 44.11
CA PHE A 12 25.21 -19.47 45.28
C PHE A 12 25.08 -20.31 46.56
N LEU A 13 23.96 -21.01 46.73
CA LEU A 13 23.75 -21.97 47.81
C LEU A 13 24.76 -23.11 47.76
N SER A 14 25.12 -23.60 46.57
CA SER A 14 26.18 -24.58 46.38
C SER A 14 27.53 -24.07 46.89
N ALA A 15 27.94 -22.85 46.49
CA ALA A 15 29.20 -22.26 46.94
C ALA A 15 29.22 -22.02 48.46
N PHE A 16 28.10 -21.57 49.02
CA PHE A 16 27.96 -21.31 50.46
C PHE A 16 27.97 -22.58 51.30
N THR A 17 27.39 -23.68 50.80
CA THR A 17 27.31 -24.96 51.52
C THR A 17 28.54 -25.84 51.35
N LEU A 18 29.44 -25.51 50.41
CA LEU A 18 30.67 -26.26 50.14
C LEU A 18 31.56 -26.49 51.38
N PRO A 19 31.78 -25.50 52.28
CA PRO A 19 32.62 -25.70 53.47
C PRO A 19 31.95 -26.57 54.54
N PHE A 20 30.62 -26.69 54.52
CA PHE A 20 29.84 -27.32 55.59
C PHE A 20 29.36 -28.72 55.22
N ASN A 21 29.00 -28.95 53.95
CA ASN A 21 28.51 -30.24 53.47
C ASN A 21 28.74 -30.38 51.96
N TYR A 22 29.75 -31.18 51.62
CA TYR A 22 30.13 -31.44 50.23
C TYR A 22 28.98 -32.03 49.39
N TYR A 23 28.21 -32.98 49.93
CA TYR A 23 27.13 -33.63 49.18
C TYR A 23 25.94 -32.70 48.92
N ALA A 24 25.60 -31.85 49.90
CA ALA A 24 24.57 -30.82 49.71
C ALA A 24 25.00 -29.77 48.68
N SER A 25 26.26 -29.32 48.76
CA SER A 25 26.85 -28.41 47.78
C SER A 25 26.83 -28.99 46.35
N LEU A 26 27.20 -30.27 46.20
CA LEU A 26 27.16 -30.98 44.93
C LEU A 26 25.73 -31.09 44.38
N ALA A 27 24.76 -31.41 45.24
CA ALA A 27 23.34 -31.50 44.85
C ALA A 27 22.80 -30.15 44.36
N PHE A 28 23.13 -29.05 45.04
CA PHE A 28 22.76 -27.71 44.60
C PHE A 28 23.45 -27.30 43.29
N ALA A 29 24.72 -27.67 43.10
CA ALA A 29 25.44 -27.44 41.85
C ALA A 29 24.81 -28.22 40.68
N LEU A 30 24.46 -29.50 40.91
CA LEU A 30 23.77 -30.37 39.95
C LEU A 30 22.42 -29.80 39.55
N LEU A 31 21.60 -29.37 40.52
CA LEU A 31 20.30 -28.76 40.27
C LEU A 31 20.43 -27.44 39.50
N SER A 32 21.39 -26.58 39.87
CA SER A 32 21.69 -25.35 39.15
C SER A 32 22.10 -25.64 37.70
N TYR A 33 23.00 -26.60 37.51
CA TYR A 33 23.45 -27.04 36.20
C TYR A 33 22.29 -27.55 35.35
N LEU A 34 21.43 -28.44 35.87
CA LEU A 34 20.27 -28.96 35.14
C LEU A 34 19.29 -27.87 34.68
N LEU A 35 19.13 -26.81 35.49
CA LEU A 35 18.26 -25.67 35.15
C LEU A 35 18.81 -24.82 34.00
N VAL A 36 20.14 -24.65 33.93
CA VAL A 36 20.81 -23.76 32.95
C VAL A 36 21.33 -24.52 31.73
N PHE A 37 21.60 -25.82 31.88
CA PHE A 37 22.09 -26.75 30.86
C PHE A 37 21.33 -26.58 29.55
N LYS A 38 20.00 -26.57 29.63
CA LYS A 38 19.11 -26.41 28.47
C LYS A 38 19.42 -25.14 27.67
N ILE A 39 19.58 -24.00 28.34
CA ILE A 39 19.82 -22.70 27.71
C ILE A 39 21.23 -22.68 27.12
N VAL A 40 22.24 -23.09 27.89
CA VAL A 40 23.64 -23.10 27.48
C VAL A 40 23.87 -24.05 26.31
N TYR A 41 23.33 -25.27 26.37
CA TYR A 41 23.38 -26.23 25.27
C TYR A 41 22.78 -25.66 23.99
N THR A 42 21.61 -25.03 24.07
CA THR A 42 20.90 -24.50 22.89
C THR A 42 21.69 -23.36 22.25
N VAL A 43 22.19 -22.42 23.05
CA VAL A 43 23.00 -21.28 22.58
C VAL A 43 24.31 -21.77 21.95
N LEU A 44 24.99 -22.74 22.56
CA LEU A 44 26.23 -23.30 22.02
C LEU A 44 25.99 -24.11 20.75
N ALA A 45 24.96 -24.95 20.72
CA ALA A 45 24.60 -25.74 19.54
C ALA A 45 24.28 -24.83 18.34
N GLU A 46 23.47 -23.79 18.54
CA GLU A 46 23.17 -22.82 17.48
C GLU A 46 24.41 -22.06 17.01
N LYS A 47 25.26 -21.61 17.95
CA LYS A 47 26.48 -20.87 17.62
C LYS A 47 27.44 -21.66 16.73
N TYR A 48 27.58 -22.97 16.98
CA TYR A 48 28.58 -23.80 16.28
C TYR A 48 28.02 -24.59 15.10
N TYR A 49 26.73 -24.93 15.12
CA TYR A 49 26.11 -25.81 14.15
C TYR A 49 24.90 -25.20 13.45
N GLY A 50 24.38 -24.05 13.92
CA GLY A 50 23.15 -23.45 13.41
C GLY A 50 21.90 -24.18 13.87
N VAL A 51 20.74 -23.65 13.46
CA VAL A 51 19.42 -24.21 13.76
C VAL A 51 19.06 -25.30 12.74
N PRO A 52 18.70 -26.52 13.18
CA PRO A 52 18.34 -27.62 12.29
C PRO A 52 16.90 -27.47 11.77
N LEU A 53 16.76 -26.95 10.55
CA LEU A 53 15.44 -26.77 9.91
C LEU A 53 14.88 -28.10 9.40
N ALA A 54 13.55 -28.14 9.22
CA ALA A 54 12.87 -29.24 8.56
C ALA A 54 13.34 -29.42 7.11
N GLU A 55 13.15 -30.61 6.54
CA GLU A 55 13.40 -30.82 5.11
C GLU A 55 12.37 -30.01 4.32
N MET A 56 12.88 -29.07 3.50
CA MET A 56 12.09 -28.15 2.69
C MET A 56 12.11 -28.59 1.24
N GLU A 57 10.93 -28.80 0.67
CA GLU A 57 10.74 -28.98 -0.76
C GLU A 57 10.11 -27.72 -1.35
N TYR A 58 10.77 -27.15 -2.35
CA TYR A 58 10.34 -25.95 -3.05
C TYR A 58 9.56 -26.34 -4.31
N ALA A 59 8.26 -26.09 -4.34
CA ALA A 59 7.42 -26.41 -5.48
C ALA A 59 6.74 -25.15 -6.01
N LYS A 60 7.14 -24.63 -7.19
CA LYS A 60 6.66 -23.43 -7.91
C LYS A 60 6.22 -22.21 -7.07
N GLN A 61 5.17 -22.32 -6.27
CA GLN A 61 4.55 -21.26 -5.46
C GLN A 61 4.33 -21.63 -3.98
N LYS A 62 4.81 -22.80 -3.53
CA LYS A 62 4.63 -23.30 -2.15
C LYS A 62 5.92 -23.93 -1.61
N ILE A 63 6.03 -23.91 -0.28
CA ILE A 63 7.07 -24.61 0.48
C ILE A 63 6.40 -25.74 1.24
N ILE A 64 6.92 -26.95 1.10
CA ILE A 64 6.48 -28.12 1.85
C ILE A 64 7.56 -28.45 2.87
N GLU A 65 7.21 -28.41 4.15
CA GLU A 65 8.10 -28.74 5.27
C GLU A 65 7.65 -30.08 5.84
N LYS A 66 8.53 -31.10 5.83
CA LYS A 66 8.25 -32.39 6.47
C LYS A 66 8.71 -32.38 7.92
N THR A 67 7.75 -32.37 8.84
CA THR A 67 8.00 -32.48 10.28
C THR A 67 7.45 -33.82 10.82
N GLU A 68 6.62 -33.81 11.86
CA GLU A 68 5.78 -34.95 12.26
C GLU A 68 4.50 -35.03 11.40
N SER A 69 4.13 -33.91 10.79
CA SER A 69 3.05 -33.71 9.82
C SER A 69 3.61 -32.94 8.62
N TYR A 70 2.83 -32.83 7.54
CA TYR A 70 3.14 -31.93 6.44
C TYR A 70 2.69 -30.53 6.80
N ARG A 71 3.61 -29.56 6.75
CA ARG A 71 3.28 -28.15 6.75
C ARG A 71 3.45 -27.61 5.33
N VAL A 72 2.40 -27.03 4.77
CA VAL A 72 2.46 -26.36 3.47
C VAL A 72 2.31 -24.86 3.72
N SER A 73 3.18 -24.07 3.11
CA SER A 73 3.13 -22.62 3.24
C SER A 73 3.27 -21.90 1.91
N VAL A 74 2.63 -20.74 1.83
CA VAL A 74 2.67 -19.82 0.69
C VAL A 74 3.05 -18.44 1.19
N TRP A 75 3.96 -17.79 0.45
CA TRP A 75 4.39 -16.43 0.70
C TRP A 75 3.71 -15.48 -0.28
N LEU A 76 3.16 -14.40 0.27
CA LEU A 76 2.52 -13.32 -0.46
C LEU A 76 3.35 -12.05 -0.25
N LYS A 77 3.48 -11.23 -1.28
CA LYS A 77 3.99 -9.86 -1.20
C LYS A 77 2.81 -8.91 -1.31
N VAL A 78 2.74 -7.91 -0.44
CA VAL A 78 1.86 -6.75 -0.64
C VAL A 78 2.42 -5.96 -1.81
N ALA A 79 1.72 -6.02 -2.93
CA ALA A 79 2.16 -5.40 -4.18
C ALA A 79 1.79 -3.93 -4.24
N ASN A 80 0.63 -3.56 -3.68
CA ASN A 80 0.14 -2.19 -3.66
C ASN A 80 -0.87 -2.00 -2.51
N THR A 81 -0.95 -0.76 -2.02
CA THR A 81 -1.98 -0.29 -1.10
C THR A 81 -2.62 0.97 -1.67
N THR A 82 -3.96 1.04 -1.68
CA THR A 82 -4.68 2.24 -2.14
C THR A 82 -4.53 3.41 -1.16
N ARG A 83 -4.35 3.09 0.12
CA ARG A 83 -4.16 4.05 1.21
C ARG A 83 -2.97 3.65 2.05
N THR A 84 -2.24 4.65 2.50
CA THR A 84 -1.14 4.56 3.45
C THR A 84 -1.52 5.29 4.74
N VAL A 85 -0.72 5.16 5.80
CA VAL A 85 -0.98 5.83 7.08
C VAL A 85 -1.15 7.35 6.93
N GLU A 86 -0.43 7.96 5.99
CA GLU A 86 -0.46 9.39 5.69
C GLU A 86 -1.78 9.85 5.04
N ASP A 87 -2.47 8.96 4.31
CA ASP A 87 -3.66 9.30 3.53
C ASP A 87 -4.94 9.51 4.36
N PHE A 88 -4.93 9.08 5.62
CA PHE A 88 -6.09 9.23 6.47
C PHE A 88 -6.19 10.66 6.98
N LEU A 89 -7.32 11.33 6.75
CA LEU A 89 -7.54 12.70 7.24
C LEU A 89 -7.75 12.73 8.76
N THR A 90 -8.38 11.69 9.31
CA THR A 90 -8.63 11.57 10.75
C THR A 90 -8.00 10.31 11.32
N ALA A 91 -7.55 10.39 12.57
CA ALA A 91 -7.00 9.25 13.28
C ALA A 91 -8.05 8.13 13.51
N LYS A 92 -9.33 8.50 13.59
CA LYS A 92 -10.45 7.56 13.73
C LYS A 92 -10.61 6.68 12.49
N ASP A 93 -10.47 7.25 11.29
CA ASP A 93 -10.55 6.51 10.04
C ASP A 93 -9.37 5.53 9.90
N PHE A 94 -8.17 5.97 10.31
CA PHE A 94 -6.98 5.10 10.35
C PHE A 94 -7.17 3.92 11.30
N VAL A 95 -7.65 4.17 12.53
CA VAL A 95 -7.90 3.13 13.53
C VAL A 95 -8.90 2.10 13.01
N LYS A 96 -10.01 2.55 12.42
CA LYS A 96 -11.02 1.65 11.85
C LYS A 96 -10.46 0.78 10.72
N ALA A 97 -9.80 1.40 9.74
CA ALA A 97 -9.19 0.66 8.64
C ALA A 97 -8.12 -0.33 9.12
N THR A 98 -7.34 0.06 10.13
CA THR A 98 -6.33 -0.82 10.74
C THR A 98 -6.97 -2.00 11.46
N GLN A 99 -8.07 -1.80 12.20
CA GLN A 99 -8.81 -2.90 12.81
C GLN A 99 -9.31 -3.88 11.75
N ASP A 100 -9.99 -3.39 10.71
CA ASP A 100 -10.55 -4.22 9.65
C ASP A 100 -9.47 -5.07 8.95
N VAL A 101 -8.34 -4.44 8.59
CA VAL A 101 -7.20 -5.11 7.95
C VAL A 101 -6.54 -6.13 8.88
N MET A 102 -6.20 -5.73 10.11
CA MET A 102 -5.45 -6.60 11.03
C MET A 102 -6.30 -7.78 11.50
N GLU A 103 -7.59 -7.59 11.77
CA GLU A 103 -8.43 -8.70 12.23
C GLU A 103 -8.62 -9.77 11.16
N GLU A 104 -8.80 -9.35 9.91
CA GLU A 104 -8.94 -10.27 8.79
C GLU A 104 -7.63 -10.99 8.49
N LEU A 105 -6.50 -10.27 8.56
CA LEU A 105 -5.19 -10.86 8.38
C LEU A 105 -4.88 -11.90 9.48
N MET A 106 -5.09 -11.53 10.74
CA MET A 106 -4.77 -12.35 11.92
C MET A 106 -5.67 -13.57 12.08
N ARG A 107 -6.88 -13.55 11.52
CA ARG A 107 -7.79 -14.70 11.45
C ARG A 107 -7.15 -15.95 10.85
N TYR A 108 -6.21 -15.76 9.92
CA TYR A 108 -5.55 -16.86 9.19
C TYR A 108 -4.18 -17.26 9.78
N SER A 109 -3.89 -16.82 11.01
CA SER A 109 -2.64 -17.06 11.73
C SER A 109 -1.37 -16.75 10.90
N PRO A 110 -1.22 -15.50 10.44
CA PRO A 110 -0.18 -15.10 9.51
C PRO A 110 1.19 -15.03 10.19
N THR A 111 2.24 -15.14 9.38
CA THR A 111 3.56 -14.60 9.73
C THR A 111 3.87 -13.46 8.78
N ILE A 112 3.89 -12.25 9.32
CA ILE A 112 4.16 -10.99 8.65
C ILE A 112 5.66 -10.71 8.72
N VAL A 113 6.25 -10.28 7.61
CA VAL A 113 7.64 -9.83 7.54
C VAL A 113 7.67 -8.45 6.88
N ILE A 114 8.09 -7.44 7.62
CA ILE A 114 8.34 -6.09 7.13
C ILE A 114 9.84 -5.96 6.91
N LYS A 115 10.26 -5.71 5.68
CA LYS A 115 11.67 -5.66 5.29
C LYS A 115 11.99 -4.32 4.65
N LYS A 116 12.83 -3.53 5.32
CA LYS A 116 13.47 -2.35 4.74
C LYS A 116 14.77 -2.78 4.04
N THR A 117 14.93 -2.33 2.81
CA THR A 117 16.19 -2.31 2.06
C THR A 117 16.56 -0.87 1.69
N LYS A 118 17.73 -0.62 1.10
CA LYS A 118 18.15 0.73 0.71
C LYS A 118 17.10 1.43 -0.18
N SER A 119 16.45 0.69 -1.07
CA SER A 119 15.54 1.21 -2.09
C SER A 119 14.05 0.98 -1.81
N SER A 120 13.69 0.02 -0.95
CA SER A 120 12.30 -0.40 -0.77
C SER A 120 11.94 -0.70 0.68
N LEU A 121 10.67 -0.47 1.03
CA LEU A 121 10.01 -1.03 2.21
C LEU A 121 9.00 -2.06 1.73
N ASP A 122 9.36 -3.34 1.86
CA ASP A 122 8.56 -4.46 1.38
C ASP A 122 7.82 -5.15 2.53
N TYR A 123 6.58 -5.57 2.26
CA TYR A 123 5.74 -6.25 3.22
C TYR A 123 5.37 -7.64 2.68
N TYR A 124 5.65 -8.67 3.47
CA TYR A 124 5.44 -10.07 3.12
C TYR A 124 4.54 -10.77 4.13
N ILE A 125 3.70 -11.69 3.65
CA ILE A 125 2.76 -12.45 4.47
C ILE A 125 2.92 -13.93 4.14
N LYS A 126 3.32 -14.73 5.12
CA LYS A 126 3.34 -16.19 5.05
C LYS A 126 2.07 -16.74 5.69
N ILE A 127 1.31 -17.54 4.94
CA ILE A 127 0.21 -18.36 5.46
C ILE A 127 0.63 -19.82 5.41
N SER A 128 0.38 -20.55 6.50
CA SER A 128 0.75 -21.97 6.63
C SER A 128 -0.43 -22.81 7.08
N GLU A 129 -0.46 -24.07 6.63
CA GLU A 129 -1.41 -25.08 7.07
C GLU A 129 -0.66 -26.38 7.42
N GLU A 130 -1.06 -27.05 8.50
CA GLU A 130 -0.47 -28.31 8.97
C GLU A 130 -1.48 -29.45 8.95
N GLY A 131 -1.04 -30.65 8.57
CA GLY A 131 -1.88 -31.84 8.60
C GLY A 131 -1.17 -33.11 8.16
N LYS A 132 -1.84 -34.26 8.33
CA LYS A 132 -1.27 -35.57 7.99
C LYS A 132 -1.33 -35.88 6.49
N ASP A 133 -2.38 -35.42 5.81
CA ASP A 133 -2.55 -35.57 4.36
C ASP A 133 -2.20 -34.26 3.64
N ILE A 134 -1.20 -34.34 2.76
CA ILE A 134 -0.73 -33.20 1.97
C ILE A 134 -1.81 -32.63 1.03
N GLN A 135 -2.69 -33.48 0.48
CA GLN A 135 -3.75 -33.05 -0.44
C GLN A 135 -4.81 -32.23 0.30
N GLN A 136 -5.27 -32.72 1.45
CA GLN A 136 -6.20 -32.00 2.32
C GLN A 136 -5.61 -30.66 2.82
N VAL A 137 -4.36 -30.68 3.28
CA VAL A 137 -3.65 -29.47 3.73
C VAL A 137 -3.59 -28.41 2.62
N PHE A 138 -3.28 -28.83 1.40
CA PHE A 138 -3.24 -27.91 0.26
C PHE A 138 -4.61 -27.32 -0.08
N ARG A 139 -5.68 -28.12 -0.08
CA ARG A 139 -7.05 -27.63 -0.31
C ARG A 139 -7.49 -26.60 0.73
N ASN A 140 -7.21 -26.86 2.00
CA ASN A 140 -7.51 -25.94 3.09
C ASN A 140 -6.74 -24.63 2.94
N LEU A 141 -5.43 -24.72 2.69
CA LEU A 141 -4.58 -23.54 2.47
C LEU A 141 -5.08 -22.68 1.31
N LEU A 142 -5.43 -23.30 0.18
CA LEU A 142 -5.91 -22.61 -1.00
C LEU A 142 -7.25 -21.89 -0.74
N THR A 143 -8.10 -22.46 0.10
CA THR A 143 -9.36 -21.84 0.54
C THR A 143 -9.09 -20.61 1.40
N LYS A 144 -8.17 -20.72 2.36
CA LYS A 144 -7.72 -19.58 3.19
C LYS A 144 -7.12 -18.45 2.35
N LEU A 145 -6.24 -18.78 1.40
CA LEU A 145 -5.61 -17.80 0.52
C LEU A 145 -6.61 -17.06 -0.36
N ARG A 146 -7.60 -17.76 -0.92
CA ARG A 146 -8.66 -17.12 -1.73
C ARG A 146 -9.52 -16.16 -0.90
N ALA A 147 -9.88 -16.56 0.32
CA ALA A 147 -10.65 -15.73 1.22
C ALA A 147 -9.86 -14.47 1.64
N LEU A 148 -8.60 -14.67 2.06
CA LEU A 148 -7.69 -13.57 2.40
C LEU A 148 -7.50 -12.61 1.23
N ASN A 149 -7.24 -13.10 0.02
CA ASN A 149 -7.03 -12.23 -1.14
C ASN A 149 -8.26 -11.38 -1.46
N ARG A 150 -9.47 -11.95 -1.37
CA ARG A 150 -10.70 -11.17 -1.58
C ARG A 150 -10.90 -10.12 -0.49
N ALA A 151 -10.61 -10.46 0.76
CA ALA A 151 -10.82 -9.56 1.86
C ALA A 151 -9.82 -8.39 1.83
N MET A 152 -8.54 -8.68 1.60
CA MET A 152 -7.50 -7.67 1.45
C MET A 152 -7.74 -6.77 0.23
N PHE A 153 -8.24 -7.31 -0.88
CA PHE A 153 -8.60 -6.51 -2.05
C PHE A 153 -9.74 -5.52 -1.77
N ARG A 154 -10.71 -5.87 -0.92
CA ARG A 154 -11.78 -4.94 -0.49
C ARG A 154 -11.22 -3.77 0.31
N GLU A 155 -10.21 -4.02 1.12
CA GLU A 155 -9.46 -2.97 1.86
C GLU A 155 -8.43 -2.25 0.98
N GLY A 156 -8.40 -2.51 -0.33
CA GLY A 156 -7.50 -1.86 -1.27
C GLY A 156 -6.05 -2.32 -1.19
N ILE A 157 -5.81 -3.55 -0.71
CA ILE A 157 -4.49 -4.15 -0.59
C ILE A 157 -4.36 -5.28 -1.62
N GLU A 158 -3.44 -5.11 -2.57
CA GLU A 158 -3.17 -6.12 -3.60
C GLU A 158 -2.08 -7.10 -3.14
N LEU A 159 -2.36 -8.39 -3.21
CA LEU A 159 -1.41 -9.45 -2.84
C LEU A 159 -0.91 -10.20 -4.09
N LYS A 160 0.40 -10.42 -4.17
CA LYS A 160 1.04 -11.24 -5.21
C LYS A 160 1.74 -12.45 -4.60
N VAL A 161 1.52 -13.62 -5.18
CA VAL A 161 2.20 -14.85 -4.76
C VAL A 161 3.68 -14.78 -5.12
N LEU A 162 4.55 -15.13 -4.19
CA LEU A 162 5.99 -15.15 -4.39
C LEU A 162 6.51 -16.53 -4.76
N GLU A 163 7.60 -16.54 -5.53
CA GLU A 163 8.37 -17.75 -5.76
C GLU A 163 9.17 -18.12 -4.50
N PRO A 164 9.11 -19.40 -4.07
CA PRO A 164 9.77 -19.86 -2.87
C PRO A 164 11.29 -19.63 -2.83
N SER A 165 11.95 -19.61 -3.98
CA SER A 165 13.40 -19.40 -4.14
C SER A 165 13.89 -18.06 -3.58
N ILE A 166 13.01 -17.06 -3.52
CA ILE A 166 13.33 -15.70 -3.05
C ILE A 166 13.26 -15.61 -1.51
N THR A 167 12.49 -16.49 -0.87
CA THR A 167 12.15 -16.39 0.56
C THR A 167 13.36 -16.51 1.50
N SER A 168 14.35 -17.34 1.17
CA SER A 168 15.58 -17.48 1.95
C SER A 168 16.43 -16.20 1.95
N LYS A 169 16.38 -15.42 0.86
CA LYS A 169 17.07 -14.14 0.74
C LYS A 169 16.40 -13.02 1.55
N ILE A 170 15.07 -13.05 1.70
CA ILE A 170 14.31 -12.01 2.42
C ILE A 170 14.80 -11.86 3.87
N ILE A 171 15.04 -13.00 4.53
CA ILE A 171 15.45 -13.03 5.94
C ILE A 171 16.97 -13.19 6.09
N GLY A 172 17.70 -13.42 5.00
CA GLY A 172 19.16 -13.58 5.04
C GLY A 172 19.59 -14.90 5.67
N LEU A 173 18.92 -15.99 5.29
CA LEU A 173 19.19 -17.33 5.80
C LEU A 173 20.50 -17.87 5.20
N GLU A 174 21.47 -18.21 6.06
CA GLU A 174 22.77 -18.75 5.67
C GLU A 174 23.00 -20.13 6.25
N LYS A 175 23.61 -21.03 5.47
CA LYS A 175 23.95 -22.37 5.93
C LYS A 175 25.30 -22.36 6.65
N ILE A 176 25.33 -22.77 7.92
CA ILE A 176 26.58 -22.86 8.67
C ILE A 176 27.33 -24.13 8.26
N LYS A 177 28.57 -23.95 7.78
CA LYS A 177 29.50 -25.07 7.56
C LYS A 177 30.14 -25.47 8.89
N ARG A 178 30.05 -26.75 9.24
CA ARG A 178 30.62 -27.32 10.47
C ARG A 178 32.13 -27.07 10.54
N ASN A 179 32.59 -26.36 11.57
CA ASN A 179 34.02 -26.15 11.81
C ASN A 179 34.64 -27.41 12.45
N ARG A 180 35.32 -28.24 11.63
CA ARG A 180 35.91 -29.51 12.05
C ARG A 180 36.98 -29.37 13.15
N LYS A 181 37.70 -28.24 13.22
CA LYS A 181 38.73 -27.99 14.23
C LYS A 181 38.13 -27.79 15.63
N VAL A 182 37.06 -27.00 15.72
CA VAL A 182 36.33 -26.76 16.98
C VAL A 182 35.65 -28.04 17.48
N VAL A 183 35.10 -28.82 16.56
CA VAL A 183 34.54 -30.15 16.84
C VAL A 183 35.62 -31.09 17.39
N GLY A 184 36.80 -31.13 16.77
CA GLY A 184 37.92 -31.94 17.26
C GLY A 184 38.37 -31.52 18.66
N PHE A 185 38.53 -30.22 18.89
CA PHE A 185 38.92 -29.66 20.19
C PHE A 185 37.90 -29.94 21.30
N LEU A 186 36.61 -29.71 21.03
CA LEU A 186 35.53 -30.04 21.96
C LEU A 186 35.48 -31.54 22.26
N GLY A 187 35.79 -32.40 21.28
CA GLY A 187 35.88 -33.86 21.47
C GLY A 187 37.01 -34.26 22.41
N VAL A 188 38.19 -33.66 22.26
CA VAL A 188 39.34 -33.89 23.15
C VAL A 188 39.05 -33.39 24.56
N ILE A 189 38.46 -32.20 24.71
CA ILE A 189 38.03 -31.67 26.01
C ILE A 189 36.98 -32.58 26.67
N SER A 190 36.00 -33.06 25.90
CA SER A 190 34.97 -33.99 26.42
C SER A 190 35.64 -35.24 26.99
N LEU A 191 36.63 -35.80 26.28
CA LEU A 191 37.35 -37.01 26.69
C LEU A 191 38.18 -36.79 27.97
N MET A 192 38.87 -35.65 28.08
CA MET A 192 39.67 -35.31 29.27
C MET A 192 38.81 -35.04 30.51
N LEU A 193 37.61 -34.47 30.33
CA LEU A 193 36.70 -34.14 31.43
C LEU A 193 35.95 -35.35 32.01
N ILE A 194 35.90 -36.48 31.29
CA ILE A 194 35.27 -37.74 31.76
C ILE A 194 36.04 -38.37 32.94
N ILE A 195 37.35 -38.09 33.04
CA ILE A 195 38.25 -38.67 34.05
C ILE A 195 38.22 -37.86 35.38
N ALA A 196 37.46 -36.76 35.42
CA ALA A 196 37.51 -35.77 36.49
C ALA A 196 36.23 -35.77 37.37
N PRO A 197 36.17 -35.02 38.49
CA PRO A 197 35.03 -35.00 39.42
C PRO A 197 33.62 -34.86 38.77
N PRO A 198 32.53 -35.24 39.45
CA PRO A 198 31.17 -35.37 38.87
C PRO A 198 30.69 -34.15 38.07
N LEU A 199 31.08 -32.94 38.48
CA LEU A 199 30.78 -31.68 37.79
C LEU A 199 31.43 -31.55 36.40
N LEU A 200 32.61 -32.15 36.20
CA LEU A 200 33.31 -32.16 34.92
C LEU A 200 32.77 -33.25 33.98
N ILE A 201 32.25 -34.36 34.51
CA ILE A 201 31.51 -35.37 33.73
C ILE A 201 30.25 -34.75 33.10
N LEU A 202 29.55 -33.87 33.81
CA LEU A 202 28.40 -33.14 33.26
C LEU A 202 28.80 -32.21 32.11
N LEU A 203 29.94 -31.52 32.24
CA LEU A 203 30.50 -30.66 31.20
C LEU A 203 30.97 -31.47 29.97
N ALA A 204 31.50 -32.68 30.19
CA ALA A 204 31.81 -33.65 29.14
C ALA A 204 30.55 -34.12 28.39
N LEU A 205 29.46 -34.37 29.10
CA LEU A 205 28.17 -34.73 28.51
C LEU A 205 27.59 -33.59 27.65
N LEU A 206 27.67 -32.34 28.11
CA LEU A 206 27.25 -31.16 27.34
C LEU A 206 28.05 -31.04 26.03
N THR A 207 29.37 -31.17 26.12
CA THR A 207 30.26 -31.07 24.97
C THR A 207 30.06 -32.23 23.99
N ALA A 208 29.86 -33.46 24.47
CA ALA A 208 29.50 -34.63 23.65
C ALA A 208 28.15 -34.47 22.93
N LEU A 209 27.12 -33.93 23.61
CA LEU A 209 25.82 -33.65 23.00
C LEU A 209 25.90 -32.57 21.92
N VAL A 210 26.72 -31.53 22.14
CA VAL A 210 26.98 -30.48 21.14
C VAL A 210 27.66 -31.08 19.89
N LEU A 211 28.58 -32.04 20.07
CA LEU A 211 29.26 -32.74 18.97
C LEU A 211 28.36 -33.63 18.10
N ALA A 212 27.27 -34.13 18.67
CA ALA A 212 26.26 -34.94 17.98
C ALA A 212 25.33 -34.10 17.07
N HIS A 213 25.38 -32.77 17.16
CA HIS A 213 24.53 -31.90 16.34
C HIS A 213 24.96 -31.89 14.86
N ARG A 214 23.99 -31.95 13.95
CA ARG A 214 24.21 -31.88 12.50
C ARG A 214 23.97 -30.45 12.03
N GLY A 215 24.74 -30.01 11.03
CA GLY A 215 24.74 -28.62 10.56
C GLY A 215 23.35 -28.10 10.17
N GLY A 216 23.16 -26.80 10.33
CA GLY A 216 21.90 -26.10 10.21
C GLY A 216 22.07 -24.71 9.60
N TYR A 217 21.12 -23.84 9.90
CA TYR A 217 21.00 -22.51 9.31
C TYR A 217 21.08 -21.42 10.38
N ASP A 218 21.52 -20.25 9.99
CA ASP A 218 21.56 -19.06 10.82
C ASP A 218 21.07 -17.84 10.05
N VAL A 219 20.72 -16.79 10.79
CA VAL A 219 20.31 -15.49 10.25
C VAL A 219 21.20 -14.43 10.84
N LYS A 220 21.79 -13.57 10.01
CA LYS A 220 22.67 -12.49 10.46
C LYS A 220 21.91 -11.46 11.31
N GLY A 221 22.66 -10.75 12.16
CA GLY A 221 22.13 -9.67 13.00
C GLY A 221 21.88 -10.05 14.46
N ASN A 222 21.81 -9.02 15.29
CA ASN A 222 21.34 -9.13 16.66
C ASN A 222 19.82 -9.05 16.64
N TRP A 223 19.15 -10.06 17.18
CA TRP A 223 17.70 -10.12 17.19
C TRP A 223 17.17 -9.82 18.59
N TRP A 224 16.05 -9.10 18.64
CA TRP A 224 15.28 -8.82 19.84
C TRP A 224 13.91 -9.47 19.71
N PHE A 225 13.38 -9.95 20.84
CA PHE A 225 12.07 -10.54 20.96
C PHE A 225 11.21 -9.77 21.97
N CYS A 226 9.97 -9.47 21.60
CA CYS A 226 9.04 -8.75 22.48
C CYS A 226 8.48 -9.68 23.57
N SER A 227 8.88 -9.42 24.81
CA SER A 227 8.49 -10.22 25.97
C SER A 227 7.13 -9.85 26.57
N THR A 228 6.72 -8.58 26.47
CA THR A 228 5.43 -8.08 26.99
C THR A 228 4.94 -6.89 26.15
N ILE A 229 3.62 -6.73 26.05
CA ILE A 229 2.97 -5.65 25.30
C ILE A 229 2.02 -4.92 26.27
N ASP A 230 2.50 -3.82 26.81
CA ASP A 230 1.78 -2.94 27.74
C ASP A 230 1.58 -1.56 27.09
N VAL A 231 1.10 -1.57 25.84
CA VAL A 231 0.70 -0.35 25.13
C VAL A 231 -0.39 0.34 25.95
N GLY A 232 -0.05 1.52 26.48
CA GLY A 232 -0.88 2.29 27.40
C GLY A 232 -2.22 2.74 26.79
N ASP A 233 -2.98 3.54 27.54
CA ASP A 233 -4.20 4.14 27.02
C ASP A 233 -3.82 5.17 25.96
N ILE A 234 -4.07 4.80 24.70
CA ILE A 234 -3.63 5.52 23.51
C ILE A 234 -4.90 6.00 22.82
N SER A 235 -5.03 7.32 22.65
CA SER A 235 -6.10 7.90 21.86
C SER A 235 -5.98 7.43 20.41
N ASP A 236 -7.03 7.59 19.59
CA ASP A 236 -6.94 7.22 18.17
C ASP A 236 -5.73 7.90 17.48
N ARG A 237 -5.42 9.14 17.90
CA ARG A 237 -4.24 9.89 17.44
C ARG A 237 -2.93 9.23 17.80
N ASP A 238 -2.83 8.67 18.99
CA ASP A 238 -1.61 8.06 19.48
C ASP A 238 -1.32 6.74 18.74
N PHE A 239 -2.34 5.95 18.36
CA PHE A 239 -2.12 4.74 17.55
C PHE A 239 -1.53 5.08 16.19
N ARG A 240 -2.07 6.14 15.57
CA ARG A 240 -1.53 6.67 14.33
C ARG A 240 -0.11 7.19 14.51
N ALA A 241 0.14 7.98 15.56
CA ALA A 241 1.46 8.54 15.84
C ALA A 241 2.53 7.46 16.06
N VAL A 242 2.20 6.37 16.76
CA VAL A 242 3.14 5.24 16.92
C VAL A 242 3.40 4.56 15.57
N ALA A 243 2.37 4.33 14.75
CA ALA A 243 2.54 3.74 13.42
C ALA A 243 3.40 4.62 12.49
N GLU A 244 3.17 5.94 12.47
CA GLU A 244 3.96 6.92 11.72
C GLU A 244 5.41 6.97 12.23
N LYS A 245 5.61 6.94 13.55
CA LYS A 245 6.96 6.93 14.13
C LYS A 245 7.75 5.69 13.69
N VAL A 246 7.12 4.51 13.69
CA VAL A 246 7.75 3.27 13.21
C VAL A 246 8.02 3.35 11.71
N LEU A 247 7.11 3.90 10.90
CA LEU A 247 7.31 4.12 9.47
C LEU A 247 8.51 5.03 9.20
N ASN A 248 8.57 6.18 9.86
CA ASN A 248 9.66 7.15 9.72
C ASN A 248 11.02 6.54 10.11
N SER A 249 11.05 5.76 11.19
CA SER A 249 12.24 5.04 11.60
C SER A 249 12.65 3.98 10.58
N LEU A 250 11.72 3.17 10.07
CA LEU A 250 11.99 2.22 8.99
C LEU A 250 12.55 2.93 7.76
N MET A 251 11.98 4.07 7.37
CA MET A 251 12.40 4.83 6.19
C MET A 251 13.82 5.39 6.32
N SER A 252 14.21 5.83 7.52
CA SER A 252 15.56 6.33 7.81
C SER A 252 16.67 5.26 7.80
N LEU A 253 16.31 3.97 7.82
CA LEU A 253 17.27 2.87 7.92
C LEU A 253 17.62 2.28 6.54
N ASN A 254 18.87 1.87 6.37
CA ASN A 254 19.33 1.19 5.15
C ASN A 254 18.83 -0.26 5.07
N ASN A 255 18.74 -0.93 6.21
CA ASN A 255 18.28 -2.31 6.31
C ASN A 255 17.68 -2.54 7.69
N ALA A 256 16.48 -3.10 7.74
CA ALA A 256 15.80 -3.48 8.98
C ALA A 256 14.72 -4.51 8.68
N THR A 257 14.45 -5.37 9.65
CA THR A 257 13.48 -6.46 9.56
C THR A 257 12.62 -6.46 10.82
N ILE A 258 11.30 -6.54 10.64
CA ILE A 258 10.34 -6.83 11.69
C ILE A 258 9.58 -8.09 11.29
N ILE A 259 9.43 -9.04 12.21
CA ILE A 259 8.72 -10.29 11.98
C ILE A 259 7.68 -10.47 13.05
N ILE A 260 6.42 -10.66 12.65
CA ILE A 260 5.30 -10.89 13.56
C ILE A 260 4.60 -12.17 13.17
N SER A 261 4.45 -13.09 14.11
CA SER A 261 3.61 -14.26 13.96
C SER A 261 2.46 -14.16 14.93
N GLY A 262 1.23 -14.34 14.46
CA GLY A 262 0.05 -14.19 15.29
C GLY A 262 -0.93 -15.34 15.11
N SER A 263 -1.72 -15.62 16.14
CA SER A 263 -2.86 -16.53 16.06
C SER A 263 -4.00 -16.06 16.99
N PRO A 264 -5.27 -16.28 16.62
CA PRO A 264 -6.40 -15.95 17.49
C PRO A 264 -6.29 -16.66 18.85
N GLU A 265 -6.49 -15.93 19.95
CA GLU A 265 -6.41 -16.51 21.29
C GLU A 265 -7.74 -17.17 21.68
N ALA A 266 -7.68 -18.33 22.34
CA ALA A 266 -8.88 -19.04 22.79
C ALA A 266 -9.58 -18.30 23.95
N LEU A 267 -10.92 -18.30 23.94
CA LEU A 267 -11.76 -17.63 24.96
C LEU A 267 -11.42 -18.02 26.42
N LYS A 268 -10.96 -19.26 26.62
CA LYS A 268 -10.55 -19.80 27.93
C LYS A 268 -9.26 -19.17 28.48
N HIS A 269 -8.40 -18.67 27.61
CA HIS A 269 -7.17 -17.98 28.01
C HIS A 269 -7.43 -16.51 28.33
N VAL A 270 -8.34 -15.86 27.58
CA VAL A 270 -8.82 -14.51 27.88
C VAL A 270 -9.41 -14.44 29.29
N THR A 271 -10.31 -15.36 29.62
CA THR A 271 -10.90 -15.47 30.98
C THR A 271 -9.89 -15.78 32.08
N LYS A 272 -8.76 -16.42 31.75
CA LYS A 272 -7.67 -16.67 32.72
C LYS A 272 -6.83 -15.42 32.98
N LEU A 273 -6.63 -14.57 31.96
CA LEU A 273 -5.98 -13.28 32.11
C LEU A 273 -6.83 -12.35 32.98
N GLU A 274 -8.14 -12.30 32.73
CA GLU A 274 -9.11 -11.56 33.56
C GLU A 274 -9.03 -12.00 35.02
N ARG A 275 -9.13 -13.30 35.30
CA ARG A 275 -8.99 -13.85 36.66
C ARG A 275 -7.66 -13.49 37.31
N LYS A 276 -6.57 -13.43 36.55
CA LYS A 276 -5.24 -13.06 37.07
C LYS A 276 -5.18 -11.59 37.45
N VAL A 277 -5.77 -10.70 36.66
CA VAL A 277 -5.86 -9.26 36.96
C VAL A 277 -6.74 -9.04 38.19
N THR A 278 -7.91 -9.68 38.26
CA THR A 278 -8.80 -9.64 39.43
C THR A 278 -8.11 -10.17 40.69
N LEU A 279 -7.38 -11.28 40.58
CA LEU A 279 -6.69 -11.89 41.72
C LEU A 279 -5.51 -11.03 42.20
N SER A 280 -4.82 -10.36 41.27
CA SER A 280 -3.75 -9.40 41.59
C SER A 280 -4.31 -8.15 42.26
N TYR A 281 -5.49 -7.68 41.85
CA TYR A 281 -6.23 -6.62 42.52
C TYR A 281 -6.61 -7.02 43.94
N THR A 282 -7.26 -8.19 44.13
CA THR A 282 -7.68 -8.65 45.46
C THR A 282 -6.49 -8.88 46.41
N LEU A 283 -5.36 -9.39 45.91
CA LEU A 283 -4.15 -9.54 46.73
C LEU A 283 -3.52 -8.18 47.04
N GLY A 284 -3.51 -7.25 46.08
CA GLY A 284 -3.03 -5.89 46.30
C GLY A 284 -3.83 -5.14 47.36
N THR A 285 -5.17 -5.27 47.34
CA THR A 285 -6.05 -4.66 48.35
C THR A 285 -5.98 -5.37 49.69
N MET A 286 -5.81 -6.70 49.72
CA MET A 286 -5.67 -7.46 50.98
C MET A 286 -4.36 -7.18 51.73
N PHE A 287 -3.28 -6.87 51.00
CA PHE A 287 -1.95 -6.60 51.58
C PHE A 287 -1.55 -5.12 51.52
N ASP A 288 -2.48 -4.20 51.23
CA ASP A 288 -2.26 -2.74 51.09
C ASP A 288 -1.07 -2.34 50.21
N TRP A 289 -0.78 -3.16 49.19
CA TRP A 289 0.33 -2.88 48.29
C TRP A 289 -0.11 -1.91 47.19
N LEU A 290 -0.14 -0.62 47.52
CA LEU A 290 -0.62 0.50 46.70
C LEU A 290 -0.22 0.44 45.22
N MET A 291 1.05 0.11 44.93
CA MET A 291 1.56 0.02 43.55
C MET A 291 0.95 -1.14 42.76
N THR A 292 0.71 -2.27 43.41
CA THR A 292 0.13 -3.48 42.79
C THR A 292 -1.37 -3.29 42.57
N THR A 293 -2.07 -2.67 43.50
CA THR A 293 -3.48 -2.32 43.38
C THR A 293 -3.70 -1.33 42.24
N ARG A 294 -2.92 -0.25 42.19
CA ARG A 294 -3.03 0.77 41.13
C ARG A 294 -2.76 0.18 39.75
N LYS A 295 -1.75 -0.68 39.61
CA LYS A 295 -1.44 -1.38 38.35
C LYS A 295 -2.58 -2.29 37.91
N ALA A 296 -3.18 -3.06 38.83
CA ALA A 296 -4.28 -3.95 38.52
C ALA A 296 -5.56 -3.21 38.10
N VAL A 297 -5.85 -2.04 38.72
CA VAL A 297 -6.97 -1.17 38.30
C VAL A 297 -6.76 -0.66 36.88
N PHE A 298 -5.58 -0.13 36.56
CA PHE A 298 -5.29 0.36 35.21
C PHE A 298 -5.37 -0.76 34.15
N GLU A 299 -4.89 -1.97 34.47
CA GLU A 299 -5.00 -3.13 33.57
C GLU A 299 -6.47 -3.55 33.36
N SER A 300 -7.30 -3.51 34.41
CA SER A 300 -8.74 -3.81 34.32
C SER A 300 -9.50 -2.78 33.48
N ASP A 301 -9.24 -1.49 33.70
CA ASP A 301 -9.83 -0.39 32.93
C ASP A 301 -9.45 -0.48 31.44
N ARG A 302 -8.19 -0.80 31.15
CA ARG A 302 -7.69 -1.03 29.78
C ARG A 302 -8.48 -2.17 29.12
N LEU A 303 -8.61 -3.30 29.81
CA LEU A 303 -9.37 -4.47 29.31
C LEU A 303 -10.83 -4.11 28.99
N GLU A 304 -11.50 -3.37 29.88
CA GLU A 304 -12.89 -2.98 29.70
C GLU A 304 -13.09 -2.03 28.51
N ARG A 305 -12.21 -1.02 28.36
CA ARG A 305 -12.28 -0.05 27.25
C ARG A 305 -11.99 -0.70 25.89
N ARG A 306 -10.98 -1.58 25.82
CA ARG A 306 -10.66 -2.34 24.60
C ARG A 306 -11.82 -3.27 24.19
N LYS A 307 -12.53 -3.82 25.17
CA LYS A 307 -13.77 -4.58 24.95
C LYS A 307 -14.91 -3.72 24.41
N ARG A 308 -15.07 -2.48 24.89
CA ARG A 308 -16.04 -1.51 24.31
C ARG A 308 -15.74 -1.18 22.84
N ARG A 309 -14.46 -1.19 22.45
CA ARG A 309 -14.00 -1.06 21.05
C ARG A 309 -14.12 -2.34 20.22
N ASN A 310 -14.62 -3.43 20.82
CA ASN A 310 -14.78 -4.74 20.19
C ASN A 310 -13.47 -5.31 19.62
N GLU A 311 -12.32 -5.00 20.23
CA GLU A 311 -11.03 -5.51 19.77
C GLU A 311 -10.88 -6.99 20.09
N LYS A 312 -10.29 -7.73 19.14
CA LYS A 312 -9.91 -9.13 19.32
C LYS A 312 -8.55 -9.25 20.00
N ILE A 313 -8.34 -10.41 20.60
CA ILE A 313 -7.12 -10.75 21.34
C ILE A 313 -6.37 -11.83 20.58
N TYR A 314 -5.07 -11.64 20.44
CA TYR A 314 -4.16 -12.51 19.69
C TYR A 314 -2.98 -12.92 20.56
N SER A 315 -2.54 -14.16 20.37
CA SER A 315 -1.21 -14.60 20.79
C SER A 315 -0.21 -14.27 19.69
N VAL A 316 0.83 -13.51 20.02
CA VAL A 316 1.80 -12.98 19.08
C VAL A 316 3.24 -13.20 19.50
N LEU A 317 4.11 -13.34 18.50
CA LEU A 317 5.56 -13.23 18.63
C LEU A 317 6.04 -12.11 17.73
N ILE A 318 6.77 -11.16 18.29
CA ILE A 318 7.32 -10.01 17.56
C ILE A 318 8.84 -10.06 17.69
N PHE A 319 9.52 -9.99 16.55
CA PHE A 319 10.97 -9.95 16.45
C PHE A 319 11.43 -8.76 15.62
N THR A 320 12.57 -8.19 15.96
CA THR A 320 13.26 -7.21 15.11
C THR A 320 14.76 -7.39 15.18
N ASP A 321 15.46 -7.04 14.09
CA ASP A 321 16.93 -6.99 14.00
C ASP A 321 17.49 -5.56 14.11
N SER A 322 16.64 -4.57 14.40
CA SER A 322 17.01 -3.16 14.47
C SER A 322 16.83 -2.59 15.86
N GLU A 323 17.90 -2.04 16.42
CA GLU A 323 17.88 -1.36 17.72
C GLU A 323 17.01 -0.10 17.74
N LYS A 324 17.02 0.69 16.65
CA LYS A 324 16.19 1.91 16.55
C LYS A 324 14.69 1.60 16.67
N ILE A 325 14.20 0.66 15.85
CA ILE A 325 12.82 0.16 15.91
C ILE A 325 12.46 -0.40 17.30
N LYS A 326 13.37 -1.16 17.91
CA LYS A 326 13.19 -1.68 19.27
C LYS A 326 12.98 -0.53 20.27
N VAL A 327 13.80 0.52 20.23
CA VAL A 327 13.66 1.70 21.12
C VAL A 327 12.35 2.44 20.88
N ASP A 328 11.94 2.60 19.61
CA ASP A 328 10.69 3.29 19.28
C ASP A 328 9.47 2.55 19.78
N LEU A 329 9.45 1.22 19.64
CA LEU A 329 8.41 0.36 20.18
C LEU A 329 8.47 0.31 21.72
N GLU A 330 9.66 0.30 22.34
CA GLU A 330 9.79 0.42 23.80
C GLU A 330 9.15 1.71 24.33
N GLY A 331 9.31 2.83 23.62
CA GLY A 331 8.61 4.08 23.93
C GLY A 331 7.09 4.02 23.81
N ALA A 332 6.54 3.05 23.08
CA ALA A 332 5.10 2.84 22.91
C ALA A 332 4.51 1.76 23.84
N GLY A 333 5.32 1.15 24.72
CA GLY A 333 4.87 0.16 25.70
C GLY A 333 5.20 -1.31 25.35
N TYR A 334 6.07 -1.56 24.36
CA TYR A 334 6.52 -2.92 24.04
C TYR A 334 7.83 -3.21 24.77
N ALA A 335 7.93 -4.27 25.58
CA ALA A 335 9.20 -4.63 26.20
C ALA A 335 9.98 -5.62 25.33
N PHE A 336 11.22 -5.30 24.98
CA PHE A 336 12.08 -6.20 24.20
C PHE A 336 13.21 -6.80 25.03
N THR A 337 13.50 -8.07 24.77
CA THR A 337 14.63 -8.81 25.33
C THR A 337 15.51 -9.33 24.21
N ARG A 338 16.83 -9.37 24.43
CA ARG A 338 17.75 -9.91 23.43
C ARG A 338 17.47 -11.40 23.22
N LEU A 339 17.33 -11.79 21.96
CA LEU A 339 17.08 -13.18 21.59
C LEU A 339 18.40 -13.96 21.68
N LEU A 340 18.51 -14.81 22.71
CA LEU A 340 19.68 -15.66 22.92
C LEU A 340 19.76 -16.83 21.94
N SER A 341 18.61 -17.30 21.45
CA SER A 341 18.47 -18.45 20.57
C SER A 341 17.52 -18.12 19.42
N LYS A 342 18.00 -18.24 18.19
CA LYS A 342 17.26 -17.95 16.95
C LYS A 342 16.33 -19.09 16.54
N THR A 343 16.33 -20.22 17.27
CA THR A 343 15.40 -21.34 17.01
C THR A 343 13.95 -20.90 17.02
N GLN A 344 13.53 -20.00 17.92
CA GLN A 344 12.13 -19.54 17.98
C GLN A 344 11.72 -18.77 16.72
N LEU A 345 12.60 -17.87 16.27
CA LEU A 345 12.44 -17.10 15.04
C LEU A 345 12.31 -18.03 13.83
N LEU A 346 13.25 -18.98 13.71
CA LEU A 346 13.34 -19.86 12.55
C LEU A 346 12.26 -20.95 12.54
N ASP A 347 11.77 -21.43 13.69
CA ASP A 347 10.69 -22.42 13.75
C ASP A 347 9.37 -21.87 13.19
N LYS A 348 9.06 -20.59 13.46
CA LYS A 348 7.86 -19.95 12.91
C LYS A 348 7.96 -19.72 11.40
N ILE A 349 9.16 -19.45 10.89
CA ILE A 349 9.37 -19.09 9.48
C ILE A 349 9.63 -20.29 8.58
N TYR A 350 10.32 -21.32 9.05
CA TYR A 350 10.75 -22.47 8.22
C TYR A 350 10.55 -23.84 8.87
N GLY A 351 10.10 -23.88 10.13
CA GLY A 351 9.95 -25.12 10.88
C GLY A 351 11.28 -25.73 11.32
N VAL A 352 11.36 -26.17 12.57
CA VAL A 352 12.53 -26.84 13.12
C VAL A 352 12.27 -28.33 13.24
N LYS A 353 13.28 -29.15 12.96
CA LYS A 353 13.17 -30.61 13.07
C LYS A 353 13.01 -31.00 14.54
N LYS A 354 11.79 -31.39 14.93
CA LYS A 354 11.47 -31.73 16.32
C LYS A 354 11.96 -33.13 16.67
N THR A 355 12.91 -33.25 17.60
CA THR A 355 13.29 -34.50 18.28
C THR A 355 12.53 -34.62 19.61
N LYS A 356 12.44 -35.82 20.21
CA LYS A 356 11.84 -35.99 21.55
C LYS A 356 12.46 -35.05 22.60
N LEU A 357 13.77 -34.83 22.48
CA LEU A 357 14.53 -33.87 23.28
C LEU A 357 14.14 -32.41 22.95
N SER A 358 14.05 -32.05 21.66
CA SER A 358 13.67 -30.69 21.25
C SER A 358 12.28 -30.26 21.76
N LYS A 359 11.32 -31.20 21.90
CA LYS A 359 9.97 -30.92 22.44
C LYS A 359 9.99 -30.45 23.90
N LEU A 360 10.90 -31.00 24.71
CA LEU A 360 11.15 -30.51 26.07
C LEU A 360 11.87 -29.15 26.07
N PHE A 361 12.60 -28.84 24.98
CA PHE A 361 13.48 -27.70 24.90
C PHE A 361 12.85 -26.43 24.30
N PHE A 362 11.92 -26.55 23.36
CA PHE A 362 11.34 -25.41 22.65
C PHE A 362 9.88 -25.18 23.02
N LYS A 363 9.64 -24.35 24.04
CA LYS A 363 8.31 -23.79 24.31
C LYS A 363 8.34 -22.32 23.92
N HIS A 364 7.58 -21.96 22.89
CA HIS A 364 7.38 -20.58 22.46
C HIS A 364 6.74 -19.79 23.61
N ARG A 365 7.34 -18.67 23.98
CA ARG A 365 6.76 -17.77 24.97
C ARG A 365 6.03 -16.69 24.21
N GLU A 366 4.79 -16.96 23.85
CA GLU A 366 3.97 -16.00 23.11
C GLU A 366 3.45 -14.91 24.06
N THR A 367 3.26 -13.72 23.51
CA THR A 367 2.78 -12.53 24.22
C THR A 367 1.38 -12.21 23.73
N VAL A 368 0.54 -11.61 24.58
CA VAL A 368 -0.84 -11.28 24.23
C VAL A 368 -0.91 -9.85 23.69
N ALA A 369 -1.64 -9.65 22.60
CA ALA A 369 -1.85 -8.34 21.97
C ALA A 369 -3.33 -8.14 21.61
N PHE A 370 -3.83 -6.91 21.73
CA PHE A 370 -5.09 -6.51 21.12
C PHE A 370 -4.90 -6.15 19.64
N THR A 371 -5.98 -6.13 18.87
CA THR A 371 -5.96 -5.76 17.44
C THR A 371 -5.12 -4.51 17.16
N LEU A 372 -5.37 -3.41 17.89
CA LEU A 372 -4.69 -2.12 17.64
C LEU A 372 -3.27 -2.05 18.20
N ASP A 373 -2.89 -2.96 19.10
CA ASP A 373 -1.47 -3.11 19.48
C ASP A 373 -0.64 -3.67 18.29
N LEU A 374 -1.29 -4.03 17.18
CA LEU A 374 -0.64 -4.44 15.95
C LEU A 374 -0.68 -3.37 14.84
N ALA A 375 -1.22 -2.18 15.14
CA ALA A 375 -1.29 -1.06 14.20
C ALA A 375 0.07 -0.67 13.59
N PRO A 376 1.18 -0.61 14.36
CA PRO A 376 2.52 -0.30 13.84
C PRO A 376 3.11 -1.40 12.96
N PHE A 377 2.34 -2.43 12.67
CA PHE A 377 2.73 -3.52 11.80
C PHE A 377 1.72 -3.79 10.70
N SER A 378 0.76 -2.89 10.49
CA SER A 378 -0.26 -3.05 9.46
C SER A 378 0.35 -2.97 8.04
N PRO A 379 -0.20 -3.69 7.05
CA PRO A 379 0.13 -3.51 5.64
C PRO A 379 -0.07 -2.06 5.15
N LEU A 380 -0.84 -1.24 5.86
CA LEU A 380 -1.03 0.20 5.58
C LEU A 380 0.26 1.03 5.74
N LEU A 381 1.32 0.46 6.31
CA LEU A 381 2.68 1.01 6.29
C LEU A 381 3.39 0.84 4.95
N GLY A 382 2.87 -0.02 4.07
CA GLY A 382 3.43 -0.28 2.74
C GLY A 382 3.32 0.93 1.83
N ARG A 383 4.29 1.09 0.91
CA ARG A 383 4.31 2.20 -0.05
C ARG A 383 3.20 2.10 -1.10
N ARG A 384 2.73 3.26 -1.57
CA ARG A 384 2.03 3.37 -2.85
C ARG A 384 2.92 2.87 -3.98
N PHE A 385 2.33 2.15 -4.92
CA PHE A 385 3.01 1.82 -6.18
C PHE A 385 3.29 3.10 -6.97
N LEU A 386 4.57 3.48 -7.04
CA LEU A 386 5.05 4.46 -8.01
C LEU A 386 5.42 3.72 -9.31
N PRO A 387 4.85 4.11 -10.46
CA PRO A 387 5.23 3.55 -11.75
C PRO A 387 6.74 3.53 -11.96
N SER A 388 7.29 2.35 -12.24
CA SER A 388 8.73 2.21 -12.56
C SER A 388 9.07 2.79 -13.94
N VAL A 389 8.09 2.91 -14.82
CA VAL A 389 8.22 3.41 -16.19
C VAL A 389 7.10 4.42 -16.44
N GLY A 390 7.43 5.55 -17.05
CA GLY A 390 6.46 6.61 -17.34
C GLY A 390 7.14 7.96 -17.50
N ILE A 391 6.31 8.99 -17.62
CA ILE A 391 6.73 10.39 -17.72
C ILE A 391 7.16 10.85 -16.33
N PRO A 392 8.42 11.25 -16.10
CA PRO A 392 8.85 11.75 -14.80
C PRO A 392 8.12 13.05 -14.50
N LEU A 393 7.51 13.17 -13.33
CA LEU A 393 6.82 14.39 -12.89
C LEU A 393 7.69 15.23 -11.95
N GLY A 394 8.53 14.59 -11.15
CA GLY A 394 9.37 15.21 -10.14
C GLY A 394 9.92 14.17 -9.17
N GLU A 395 10.42 14.61 -8.02
CA GLU A 395 10.86 13.75 -6.92
C GLU A 395 9.90 13.91 -5.73
N ASP A 396 9.64 12.81 -5.02
CA ASP A 396 8.96 12.87 -3.72
C ASP A 396 9.90 13.37 -2.62
N GLU A 397 9.36 13.57 -1.42
CA GLU A 397 10.11 13.98 -0.22
C GLU A 397 11.24 13.00 0.19
N TYR A 398 11.29 11.83 -0.44
CA TYR A 398 12.30 10.79 -0.21
C TYR A 398 13.31 10.68 -1.36
N GLY A 399 13.29 11.60 -2.33
CA GLY A 399 14.18 11.61 -3.50
C GLY A 399 13.87 10.52 -4.52
N GLN A 400 12.67 9.95 -4.51
CA GLN A 400 12.23 9.00 -5.54
C GLN A 400 11.51 9.74 -6.66
N VAL A 401 11.89 9.41 -7.90
CA VAL A 401 11.24 9.98 -9.08
C VAL A 401 9.81 9.48 -9.21
N VAL A 402 8.84 10.38 -9.08
CA VAL A 402 7.42 10.16 -9.34
C VAL A 402 7.19 10.14 -10.85
N ARG A 403 6.47 9.12 -11.33
CA ARG A 403 6.21 8.94 -12.77
C ARG A 403 4.73 8.74 -13.05
N LEU A 404 4.30 9.24 -14.21
CA LEU A 404 2.96 9.04 -14.75
C LEU A 404 3.01 8.08 -15.95
N SER A 405 2.34 6.94 -15.84
CA SER A 405 2.41 5.88 -16.86
C SER A 405 1.07 5.70 -17.59
N PRO A 406 0.98 6.04 -18.89
CA PRO A 406 -0.24 5.79 -19.66
C PRO A 406 -0.63 4.31 -19.77
N LYS A 407 0.32 3.39 -19.61
CA LYS A 407 0.09 1.95 -19.70
C LYS A 407 -0.48 1.35 -18.43
N GLU A 408 -0.12 1.92 -17.28
CA GLU A 408 -0.51 1.40 -15.96
C GLU A 408 -1.81 2.03 -15.45
N LEU A 409 -2.21 3.17 -16.02
CA LEU A 409 -3.45 3.83 -15.65
C LEU A 409 -4.70 3.21 -16.33
N PRO A 410 -5.84 3.12 -15.60
CA PRO A 410 -7.11 2.66 -16.15
C PRO A 410 -7.71 3.64 -17.14
N ASN A 411 -7.27 4.88 -17.21
CA ASN A 411 -7.46 5.78 -18.34
C ASN A 411 -6.43 6.91 -18.21
N PHE A 412 -6.17 7.65 -19.28
CA PHE A 412 -5.18 8.72 -19.26
C PHE A 412 -5.81 10.12 -19.33
N HIS A 413 -7.11 10.24 -19.05
CA HIS A 413 -7.73 11.54 -18.84
C HIS A 413 -7.21 12.11 -17.52
N GLY A 414 -6.94 13.41 -17.48
CA GLY A 414 -6.36 14.07 -16.32
C GLY A 414 -7.08 15.36 -16.00
N ILE A 415 -7.19 15.65 -14.71
CA ILE A 415 -7.55 16.98 -14.21
C ILE A 415 -6.32 17.58 -13.53
N ILE A 416 -5.97 18.82 -13.88
CA ILE A 416 -4.87 19.56 -13.30
C ILE A 416 -5.48 20.76 -12.58
N VAL A 417 -5.32 20.83 -11.26
CA VAL A 417 -5.84 21.92 -10.43
C VAL A 417 -4.70 22.62 -9.70
N GLY A 418 -4.91 23.90 -9.39
CA GLY A 418 -3.92 24.73 -8.72
C GLY A 418 -4.27 26.21 -8.81
N GLY A 419 -4.02 26.95 -7.74
CA GLY A 419 -4.21 28.41 -7.74
C GLY A 419 -3.35 29.11 -8.79
N SER A 420 -3.62 30.40 -9.03
CA SER A 420 -2.76 31.22 -9.88
C SER A 420 -1.32 31.20 -9.34
N GLY A 421 -0.35 30.96 -10.24
CA GLY A 421 1.07 30.84 -9.88
C GLY A 421 1.50 29.47 -9.32
N ALA A 422 0.61 28.49 -9.16
CA ALA A 422 0.96 27.15 -8.65
C ALA A 422 1.78 26.28 -9.63
N GLY A 423 1.99 26.76 -10.86
CA GLY A 423 2.78 26.06 -11.87
C GLY A 423 2.00 25.12 -12.79
N LYS A 424 0.67 25.26 -12.91
CA LYS A 424 -0.18 24.45 -13.82
C LYS A 424 0.32 24.45 -15.27
N SER A 425 0.53 25.64 -15.85
CA SER A 425 0.98 25.78 -17.25
C SER A 425 2.39 25.18 -17.43
N LEU A 426 3.27 25.33 -16.44
CA LEU A 426 4.60 24.71 -16.44
C LEU A 426 4.50 23.18 -16.43
N PHE A 427 3.66 22.63 -15.54
CA PHE A 427 3.40 21.20 -15.47
C PHE A 427 2.83 20.65 -16.78
N LEU A 428 1.84 21.33 -17.36
CA LEU A 428 1.24 20.94 -18.64
C LEU A 428 2.25 20.96 -19.78
N ARG A 429 3.09 22.00 -19.90
CA ARG A 429 4.17 22.07 -20.89
C ARG A 429 5.15 20.90 -20.74
N HIS A 430 5.56 20.59 -19.51
CA HIS A 430 6.44 19.46 -19.22
C HIS A 430 5.81 18.12 -19.62
N LEU A 431 4.56 17.88 -19.24
CA LEU A 431 3.83 16.66 -19.57
C LEU A 431 3.62 16.53 -21.09
N MET A 432 3.17 17.60 -21.76
CA MET A 432 2.96 17.63 -23.21
C MET A 432 4.25 17.40 -24.00
N LEU A 433 5.37 18.00 -23.57
CA LEU A 433 6.68 17.80 -24.21
C LEU A 433 7.08 16.32 -24.18
N ASN A 434 6.98 15.68 -23.00
CA ASN A 434 7.29 14.27 -22.85
C ASN A 434 6.38 13.38 -23.71
N LEU A 435 5.09 13.71 -23.81
CA LEU A 435 4.14 13.00 -24.67
C LEU A 435 4.47 13.18 -26.15
N PHE A 436 4.77 14.41 -26.57
CA PHE A 436 5.14 14.73 -27.95
C PHE A 436 6.39 13.97 -28.39
N LEU A 437 7.42 13.91 -27.55
CA LEU A 437 8.64 13.10 -27.78
C LEU A 437 8.34 11.60 -27.90
N ASN A 438 7.20 11.14 -27.40
CA ASN A 438 6.69 9.78 -27.56
C ASN A 438 5.68 9.63 -28.71
N ASN A 439 5.73 10.50 -29.72
CA ASN A 439 4.87 10.50 -30.92
C ASN A 439 3.36 10.65 -30.64
N VAL A 440 3.02 11.34 -29.54
CA VAL A 440 1.63 11.69 -29.22
C VAL A 440 1.31 13.05 -29.86
N LEU A 441 0.21 13.12 -30.61
CA LEU A 441 -0.30 14.40 -31.12
C LEU A 441 -0.79 15.26 -29.96
N ILE A 442 -0.50 16.57 -30.00
CA ILE A 442 -0.95 17.54 -29.00
C ILE A 442 -1.87 18.57 -29.67
N THR A 443 -3.03 18.80 -29.07
CA THR A 443 -3.90 19.93 -29.40
C THR A 443 -4.19 20.71 -28.14
N ILE A 444 -4.11 22.04 -28.21
CA ILE A 444 -4.44 22.93 -27.09
C ILE A 444 -5.64 23.77 -27.49
N ILE A 445 -6.63 23.83 -26.61
CA ILE A 445 -7.73 24.80 -26.66
C ILE A 445 -7.43 25.78 -25.53
N ASP A 446 -7.12 27.01 -25.91
CA ASP A 446 -6.54 28.00 -25.02
C ASP A 446 -7.39 29.27 -25.00
N LEU A 447 -7.91 29.62 -23.83
CA LEU A 447 -8.70 30.84 -23.60
C LEU A 447 -7.83 32.09 -23.47
N HIS A 448 -6.56 31.96 -23.11
CA HIS A 448 -5.68 33.09 -22.80
C HIS A 448 -4.46 33.21 -23.72
N SER A 449 -4.22 32.24 -24.59
CA SER A 449 -3.09 32.15 -25.52
C SER A 449 -1.71 32.12 -24.82
N GLU A 450 -1.59 31.33 -23.75
CA GLU A 450 -0.34 31.12 -23.00
C GLU A 450 0.60 30.09 -23.65
N TYR A 451 0.14 29.31 -24.63
CA TYR A 451 0.94 28.21 -25.22
C TYR A 451 1.51 28.51 -26.60
N GLU A 452 1.38 29.74 -27.11
CA GLU A 452 1.76 30.08 -28.49
C GLU A 452 3.23 29.74 -28.79
N ASP A 453 4.15 30.22 -27.94
CA ASP A 453 5.58 29.97 -28.10
C ASP A 453 5.91 28.48 -27.95
N PHE A 454 5.20 27.79 -27.06
CA PHE A 454 5.38 26.36 -26.83
C PHE A 454 4.98 25.53 -28.05
N ILE A 455 3.81 25.77 -28.63
CA ILE A 455 3.34 25.04 -29.81
C ILE A 455 4.21 25.34 -31.03
N ARG A 456 4.64 26.59 -31.22
CA ARG A 456 5.60 26.95 -32.27
C ARG A 456 6.93 26.22 -32.09
N ALA A 457 7.44 26.11 -30.87
CA ALA A 457 8.67 25.37 -30.57
C ALA A 457 8.56 23.87 -30.85
N LEU A 458 7.36 23.28 -30.73
CA LEU A 458 7.08 21.89 -31.15
C LEU A 458 6.96 21.71 -32.68
N GLY A 459 7.12 22.78 -33.47
CA GLY A 459 6.89 22.78 -34.92
C GLY A 459 5.40 22.76 -35.29
N GLY A 460 4.53 23.14 -34.34
CA GLY A 460 3.09 23.24 -34.52
C GLY A 460 2.63 24.60 -35.06
N VAL A 461 1.31 24.77 -35.12
CA VAL A 461 0.67 25.98 -35.67
C VAL A 461 -0.34 26.55 -34.68
N VAL A 462 -0.37 27.87 -34.55
CA VAL A 462 -1.31 28.59 -33.68
C VAL A 462 -2.38 29.26 -34.53
N TYR A 463 -3.65 28.98 -34.22
CA TYR A 463 -4.81 29.55 -34.88
C TYR A 463 -5.56 30.47 -33.93
N LYS A 464 -5.56 31.77 -34.25
CA LYS A 464 -6.22 32.79 -33.43
C LYS A 464 -7.64 33.07 -33.95
N THR A 465 -8.63 32.84 -33.10
CA THR A 465 -10.04 33.16 -33.35
C THR A 465 -10.29 34.63 -33.01
N PRO A 466 -11.10 35.41 -33.76
CA PRO A 466 -11.98 35.02 -34.88
C PRO A 466 -11.31 35.09 -36.27
N LYS A 467 -10.01 35.37 -36.36
CA LYS A 467 -9.28 35.47 -37.66
C LYS A 467 -9.25 34.13 -38.39
N VAL A 468 -9.03 33.05 -37.66
CA VAL A 468 -9.09 31.68 -38.17
C VAL A 468 -10.04 30.85 -37.32
N VAL A 469 -11.09 30.32 -37.95
CA VAL A 469 -12.12 29.51 -37.28
C VAL A 469 -12.12 28.11 -37.88
N PRO A 470 -12.24 27.04 -37.06
CA PRO A 470 -12.54 25.69 -37.52
C PRO A 470 -13.70 25.64 -38.53
N ASP A 471 -13.58 24.81 -39.57
CA ASP A 471 -14.73 24.52 -40.44
C ASP A 471 -15.73 23.63 -39.68
N LEU A 472 -16.80 24.27 -39.22
CA LEU A 472 -17.89 23.64 -38.48
C LEU A 472 -19.14 23.38 -39.35
N SER A 473 -19.03 23.52 -40.67
CA SER A 473 -20.14 23.32 -41.63
C SER A 473 -20.70 21.89 -41.63
N TYR A 474 -20.00 20.91 -41.05
CA TYR A 474 -20.50 19.56 -40.88
C TYR A 474 -21.76 19.50 -39.99
N VAL A 475 -22.04 20.53 -39.18
CA VAL A 475 -23.28 20.67 -38.40
C VAL A 475 -24.54 20.56 -39.28
N PHE A 476 -24.49 21.06 -40.52
CA PHE A 476 -25.62 20.98 -41.46
C PHE A 476 -25.82 19.58 -42.07
N ARG A 477 -24.81 18.70 -41.99
CA ARG A 477 -24.82 17.37 -42.62
C ARG A 477 -24.96 16.22 -41.61
N ASP A 478 -24.41 16.39 -40.41
CA ASP A 478 -24.44 15.37 -39.35
C ASP A 478 -25.54 15.68 -38.32
N LYS A 479 -26.58 14.86 -38.29
CA LYS A 479 -27.71 14.98 -37.34
C LYS A 479 -27.25 15.01 -35.87
N LYS A 480 -26.16 14.31 -35.51
CA LYS A 480 -25.63 14.31 -34.15
C LYS A 480 -24.87 15.60 -33.85
N ALA A 481 -24.14 16.15 -34.83
CA ALA A 481 -23.50 17.44 -34.73
C ALA A 481 -24.52 18.57 -34.57
N LEU A 482 -25.61 18.55 -35.34
CA LEU A 482 -26.72 19.51 -35.19
C LEU A 482 -27.32 19.49 -33.79
N ARG A 483 -27.58 18.28 -33.25
CA ARG A 483 -28.10 18.14 -31.89
C ARG A 483 -27.12 18.69 -30.84
N LEU A 484 -25.83 18.45 -31.02
CA LEU A 484 -24.80 19.00 -30.15
C LEU A 484 -24.75 20.52 -30.24
N PHE A 485 -24.73 21.08 -31.45
CA PHE A 485 -24.76 22.53 -31.68
C PHE A 485 -25.93 23.18 -30.97
N VAL A 486 -27.16 22.71 -31.22
CA VAL A 486 -28.37 23.26 -30.59
C VAL A 486 -28.28 23.13 -29.07
N LYS A 487 -27.81 21.99 -28.53
CA LYS A 487 -27.66 21.80 -27.09
C LYS A 487 -26.65 22.81 -26.51
N THR A 488 -25.48 22.96 -27.14
CA THR A 488 -24.42 23.84 -26.66
C THR A 488 -24.81 25.31 -26.76
N VAL A 489 -25.40 25.74 -27.88
CA VAL A 489 -25.90 27.12 -28.04
C VAL A 489 -27.00 27.41 -27.03
N SER A 490 -27.92 26.47 -26.80
CA SER A 490 -28.98 26.67 -25.80
C SER A 490 -28.45 26.81 -24.38
N ALA A 491 -27.35 26.12 -24.07
CA ALA A 491 -26.70 26.22 -22.77
C ALA A 491 -25.95 27.56 -22.64
N ALA A 492 -25.11 27.88 -23.63
CA ALA A 492 -24.27 29.08 -23.63
C ALA A 492 -25.07 30.38 -23.62
N TYR A 493 -26.14 30.46 -24.40
CA TYR A 493 -26.97 31.66 -24.52
C TYR A 493 -28.22 31.61 -23.62
N GLY A 494 -28.37 30.60 -22.75
CA GLY A 494 -29.53 30.52 -21.86
C GLY A 494 -30.88 30.37 -22.58
N LEU A 495 -30.93 29.74 -23.76
CA LEU A 495 -32.17 29.50 -24.49
C LEU A 495 -32.99 28.41 -23.77
N TYR A 496 -33.87 28.79 -22.86
CA TYR A 496 -34.65 27.82 -22.07
C TYR A 496 -36.00 27.47 -22.69
N SER A 497 -36.58 28.35 -23.52
CA SER A 497 -37.92 28.13 -24.06
C SER A 497 -37.93 27.06 -25.16
N ARG A 498 -39.05 26.34 -25.28
CA ARG A 498 -39.25 25.37 -26.38
C ARG A 498 -39.34 26.08 -27.73
N ALA A 499 -39.83 27.31 -27.77
CA ALA A 499 -39.97 28.11 -28.98
C ALA A 499 -38.59 28.48 -29.56
N GLU A 500 -37.69 29.04 -28.75
CA GLU A 500 -36.31 29.39 -29.16
C GLU A 500 -35.55 28.18 -29.71
N LYS A 501 -35.61 27.05 -29.00
CA LYS A 501 -34.95 25.81 -29.44
C LYS A 501 -35.52 25.30 -30.76
N THR A 502 -36.83 25.36 -30.93
CA THR A 502 -37.50 24.90 -32.16
C THR A 502 -37.15 25.82 -33.33
N ALA A 503 -37.15 27.13 -33.11
CA ALA A 503 -36.74 28.12 -34.10
C ALA A 503 -35.28 27.92 -34.52
N LEU A 504 -34.36 27.74 -33.58
CA LEU A 504 -32.95 27.46 -33.90
C LEU A 504 -32.80 26.16 -34.70
N ILE A 505 -33.52 25.10 -34.34
CA ILE A 505 -33.51 23.83 -35.09
C ILE A 505 -34.02 24.03 -36.52
N GLU A 506 -35.10 24.80 -36.69
CA GLU A 506 -35.70 25.08 -37.99
C GLU A 506 -34.77 25.89 -38.89
N VAL A 507 -34.19 26.97 -38.35
CA VAL A 507 -33.18 27.79 -39.04
C VAL A 507 -32.03 26.91 -39.52
N MET A 508 -31.49 26.06 -38.64
CA MET A 508 -30.35 25.21 -38.98
C MET A 508 -30.70 24.10 -39.97
N LYS A 509 -31.89 23.51 -39.91
CA LYS A 509 -32.33 22.47 -40.87
C LYS A 509 -32.61 23.04 -42.26
N ASN A 510 -33.12 24.27 -42.31
CA ASN A 510 -33.50 24.94 -43.55
C ASN A 510 -32.33 25.75 -44.15
N SER A 511 -31.12 25.60 -43.63
CA SER A 511 -29.92 26.31 -44.09
C SER A 511 -28.83 25.32 -44.48
N ARG A 512 -27.98 25.70 -45.45
CA ARG A 512 -26.83 24.91 -45.89
C ARG A 512 -25.49 25.46 -45.38
N SER A 513 -25.49 26.66 -44.82
CA SER A 513 -24.30 27.36 -44.32
C SER A 513 -24.66 28.27 -43.14
N PHE A 514 -23.66 28.68 -42.35
CA PHE A 514 -23.86 29.63 -41.25
C PHE A 514 -24.29 31.01 -41.76
N SER A 515 -23.80 31.48 -42.91
CA SER A 515 -24.26 32.73 -43.53
C SER A 515 -25.73 32.69 -43.95
N GLU A 516 -26.22 31.53 -44.41
CA GLU A 516 -27.64 31.35 -44.70
C GLU A 516 -28.48 31.27 -43.42
N ALA A 517 -27.99 30.57 -42.40
CA ALA A 517 -28.64 30.50 -41.10
C ALA A 517 -28.75 31.88 -40.44
N LYS A 518 -27.69 32.70 -40.48
CA LYS A 518 -27.67 34.07 -40.00
C LYS A 518 -28.80 34.91 -40.60
N ARG A 519 -28.92 34.88 -41.94
CA ARG A 519 -29.97 35.63 -42.67
C ARG A 519 -31.40 35.17 -42.33
N LYS A 520 -31.55 33.94 -41.85
CA LYS A 520 -32.84 33.33 -41.48
C LYS A 520 -33.13 33.43 -39.97
N LEU A 521 -32.25 34.04 -39.17
CA LEU A 521 -32.47 34.17 -37.73
C LEU A 521 -33.72 35.02 -37.46
N PRO A 522 -34.68 34.51 -36.67
CA PRO A 522 -35.81 35.31 -36.23
C PRO A 522 -35.35 36.35 -35.20
N LYS A 523 -36.11 37.45 -35.04
CA LYS A 523 -35.81 38.51 -34.06
C LYS A 523 -35.60 38.01 -32.63
N LEU A 524 -36.33 36.96 -32.24
CA LEU A 524 -36.21 36.30 -30.93
C LEU A 524 -34.80 35.71 -30.67
N LEU A 525 -34.03 35.41 -31.72
CA LEU A 525 -32.69 34.84 -31.65
C LEU A 525 -31.60 35.82 -32.13
N SER A 526 -31.88 37.12 -32.09
CA SER A 526 -30.95 38.17 -32.55
C SER A 526 -29.64 38.20 -31.77
N GLU A 527 -29.64 37.81 -30.49
CA GLU A 527 -28.43 37.66 -29.67
C GLU A 527 -27.43 36.63 -30.21
N LEU A 528 -27.87 35.69 -31.06
CA LEU A 528 -27.00 34.70 -31.68
C LEU A 528 -26.25 35.27 -32.89
N GLU A 529 -26.60 36.46 -33.38
CA GLU A 529 -26.01 37.02 -34.59
C GLU A 529 -24.46 37.07 -34.55
N PRO A 530 -23.80 37.51 -33.46
CA PRO A 530 -22.34 37.49 -33.33
C PRO A 530 -21.74 36.08 -33.44
N LEU A 531 -22.41 35.07 -32.87
CA LEU A 531 -21.97 33.67 -33.01
C LEU A 531 -21.94 33.26 -34.48
N PHE A 532 -23.01 33.53 -35.23
CA PHE A 532 -23.07 33.15 -36.64
C PHE A 532 -22.06 33.92 -37.51
N GLU A 533 -21.73 35.17 -37.17
CA GLU A 533 -20.68 35.96 -37.82
C GLU A 533 -19.28 35.35 -37.64
N VAL A 534 -18.99 34.79 -36.47
CA VAL A 534 -17.73 34.07 -36.25
C VAL A 534 -17.75 32.75 -37.00
N LEU A 535 -18.83 31.97 -36.89
CA LEU A 535 -18.92 30.64 -37.48
C LEU A 535 -18.88 30.63 -39.02
N GLU A 536 -19.39 31.67 -39.69
CA GLU A 536 -19.31 31.76 -41.15
C GLU A 536 -17.89 31.97 -41.70
N LYS A 537 -16.95 32.44 -40.85
CA LYS A 537 -15.52 32.54 -41.19
C LYS A 537 -14.79 31.19 -41.13
N GLY A 538 -15.49 30.12 -40.73
CA GLY A 538 -14.98 28.76 -40.59
C GLY A 538 -14.38 28.17 -41.87
N LYS A 539 -13.05 28.07 -41.94
CA LYS A 539 -12.32 27.50 -43.09
C LYS A 539 -11.24 26.50 -42.68
N LEU A 540 -10.90 26.41 -41.40
CA LEU A 540 -9.80 25.57 -40.94
C LEU A 540 -10.19 24.08 -40.93
N GLY A 541 -9.56 23.30 -41.80
CA GLY A 541 -9.77 21.86 -41.92
C GLY A 541 -9.06 21.06 -40.82
N ILE A 542 -9.66 20.95 -39.62
CA ILE A 542 -9.08 20.20 -38.49
C ILE A 542 -8.60 18.80 -38.88
N GLU A 543 -9.35 18.06 -39.71
CA GLU A 543 -8.99 16.68 -40.08
C GLU A 543 -7.66 16.59 -40.83
N GLN A 544 -7.30 17.62 -41.61
CA GLN A 544 -6.04 17.66 -42.33
C GLN A 544 -4.86 17.81 -41.35
N LEU A 545 -5.04 18.58 -40.27
CA LEU A 545 -4.05 18.70 -39.19
C LEU A 545 -3.89 17.39 -38.45
N LEU A 546 -5.01 16.72 -38.13
CA LEU A 546 -5.00 15.42 -37.45
C LEU A 546 -4.36 14.31 -38.31
N GLU A 547 -4.57 14.33 -39.63
CA GLU A 547 -3.97 13.36 -40.55
C GLU A 547 -2.46 13.57 -40.67
N LYS A 548 -2.01 14.83 -40.80
CA LYS A 548 -0.59 15.20 -40.85
C LYS A 548 0.11 15.13 -39.49
N LYS A 549 -0.62 14.88 -38.40
CA LYS A 549 -0.14 14.90 -37.01
C LYS A 549 0.59 16.20 -36.64
N VAL A 550 0.09 17.33 -37.13
CA VAL A 550 0.64 18.65 -36.81
C VAL A 550 0.08 19.09 -35.45
N PRO A 551 0.91 19.32 -34.42
CA PRO A 551 0.45 19.92 -33.17
C PRO A 551 -0.15 21.30 -33.45
N PHE A 552 -1.24 21.64 -32.77
CA PHE A 552 -1.83 22.95 -32.96
C PHE A 552 -2.51 23.50 -31.71
N GLU A 553 -2.54 24.82 -31.63
CA GLU A 553 -3.32 25.59 -30.66
C GLU A 553 -4.49 26.26 -31.36
N LEU A 554 -5.65 26.20 -30.71
CA LEU A 554 -6.79 27.05 -31.03
C LEU A 554 -6.93 28.08 -29.90
N SER A 555 -6.46 29.30 -30.17
CA SER A 555 -6.57 30.44 -29.26
C SER A 555 -7.95 31.08 -29.41
N LEU A 556 -8.64 31.23 -28.28
CA LEU A 556 -9.98 31.79 -28.15
C LEU A 556 -9.99 33.16 -27.44
N LEU A 557 -8.82 33.76 -27.20
CA LEU A 557 -8.66 35.01 -26.47
C LEU A 557 -9.48 36.21 -27.00
N GLU A 558 -9.68 36.35 -28.32
CA GLU A 558 -10.37 37.51 -28.91
C GLU A 558 -11.89 37.29 -29.09
N ILE A 559 -12.51 36.29 -28.42
CA ILE A 559 -13.95 36.02 -28.51
C ILE A 559 -14.60 35.80 -27.15
N ASP A 560 -15.91 36.02 -27.09
CA ASP A 560 -16.73 35.82 -25.89
C ASP A 560 -16.81 34.33 -25.48
N GLU A 561 -17.00 34.09 -24.19
CA GLU A 561 -17.01 32.77 -23.56
C GLU A 561 -18.08 31.84 -24.14
N GLU A 562 -19.25 32.37 -24.50
CA GLU A 562 -20.34 31.63 -25.12
C GLU A 562 -19.93 31.11 -26.51
N ILE A 563 -19.27 31.94 -27.31
CA ILE A 563 -18.77 31.58 -28.64
C ILE A 563 -17.63 30.57 -28.49
N ALA A 564 -16.71 30.80 -27.54
CA ALA A 564 -15.60 29.91 -27.23
C ALA A 564 -16.10 28.52 -26.83
N THR A 565 -17.18 28.44 -26.05
CA THR A 565 -17.84 27.20 -25.63
C THR A 565 -18.42 26.44 -26.83
N VAL A 566 -19.11 27.12 -27.75
CA VAL A 566 -19.67 26.50 -28.97
C VAL A 566 -18.56 25.96 -29.88
N ILE A 567 -17.53 26.77 -30.15
CA ILE A 567 -16.41 26.39 -31.01
C ILE A 567 -15.64 25.21 -30.41
N THR A 568 -15.38 25.25 -29.10
CA THR A 568 -14.68 24.18 -28.37
C THR A 568 -15.45 22.86 -28.50
N MET A 569 -16.72 22.82 -28.12
CA MET A 569 -17.50 21.58 -28.10
C MET A 569 -17.65 20.96 -29.48
N LEU A 570 -17.84 21.78 -30.51
CA LEU A 570 -17.89 21.30 -31.89
C LEU A 570 -16.53 20.79 -32.35
N THR A 571 -15.45 21.51 -32.08
CA THR A 571 -14.07 21.07 -32.37
C THR A 571 -13.75 19.73 -31.71
N LEU A 572 -14.05 19.57 -30.42
CA LEU A 572 -13.89 18.32 -29.69
C LEU A 572 -14.69 17.19 -30.33
N TYR A 573 -15.95 17.46 -30.69
CA TYR A 573 -16.79 16.48 -31.39
C TYR A 573 -16.15 16.04 -32.72
N ARG A 574 -15.62 16.98 -33.50
CA ARG A 574 -14.96 16.68 -34.78
C ARG A 574 -13.73 15.79 -34.58
N ILE A 575 -12.88 16.10 -33.60
CA ILE A 575 -11.70 15.29 -33.22
C ILE A 575 -12.13 13.87 -32.81
N VAL A 576 -13.15 13.75 -31.95
CA VAL A 576 -13.68 12.44 -31.53
C VAL A 576 -14.18 11.63 -32.71
N ARG A 577 -14.94 12.25 -33.64
CA ARG A 577 -15.46 11.56 -34.84
C ARG A 577 -14.33 11.12 -35.77
N TYR A 578 -13.25 11.88 -35.88
CA TYR A 578 -12.07 11.46 -36.63
C TYR A 578 -11.46 10.18 -36.05
N TYR A 579 -11.17 10.13 -34.75
CA TYR A 579 -10.58 8.94 -34.11
C TYR A 579 -11.53 7.74 -34.04
N GLN A 580 -12.84 7.99 -33.95
CA GLN A 580 -13.86 6.95 -34.12
C GLN A 580 -13.73 6.23 -35.46
N ARG A 581 -13.50 6.98 -36.55
CA ARG A 581 -13.33 6.42 -37.90
C ARG A 581 -11.99 5.70 -38.08
N LYS A 582 -10.93 6.15 -37.40
CA LYS A 582 -9.60 5.50 -37.42
C LYS A 582 -9.54 4.19 -36.60
N GLY A 583 -10.62 3.77 -35.95
CA GLY A 583 -10.71 2.48 -35.26
C GLY A 583 -10.12 2.48 -33.85
N ARG A 584 -10.27 1.33 -33.16
CA ARG A 584 -9.86 1.13 -31.76
C ARG A 584 -8.36 0.86 -31.63
N VAL A 585 -7.79 1.26 -30.49
CA VAL A 585 -6.40 0.95 -30.12
C VAL A 585 -6.34 0.34 -28.73
N ARG A 586 -5.30 -0.45 -28.46
CA ARG A 586 -5.05 -1.06 -27.15
C ARG A 586 -3.89 -0.34 -26.47
N SER A 587 -4.17 0.25 -25.31
CA SER A 587 -3.15 0.81 -24.41
C SER A 587 -2.17 1.81 -25.05
N THR A 588 -2.60 2.52 -26.12
CA THR A 588 -1.77 3.48 -26.85
C THR A 588 -2.42 4.86 -26.78
N VAL A 589 -1.64 5.87 -26.40
CA VAL A 589 -2.04 7.28 -26.48
C VAL A 589 -1.72 7.77 -27.89
N ARG A 590 -2.73 8.16 -28.66
CA ARG A 590 -2.58 8.72 -30.01
C ARG A 590 -2.61 10.24 -29.99
N HIS A 591 -3.48 10.82 -29.17
CA HIS A 591 -3.75 12.25 -29.14
C HIS A 591 -4.16 12.69 -27.75
N ILE A 592 -3.57 13.79 -27.31
CA ILE A 592 -3.98 14.54 -26.13
C ILE A 592 -4.55 15.88 -26.56
N VAL A 593 -5.74 16.18 -26.06
CA VAL A 593 -6.35 17.50 -26.13
C VAL A 593 -6.27 18.14 -24.76
N VAL A 594 -5.59 19.28 -24.66
CA VAL A 594 -5.51 20.09 -23.46
C VAL A 594 -6.53 21.21 -23.56
N ILE A 595 -7.31 21.38 -22.49
CA ILE A 595 -8.26 22.48 -22.32
C ILE A 595 -7.79 23.24 -21.10
N ASP A 596 -7.12 24.38 -21.33
CA ASP A 596 -6.70 25.24 -20.23
C ASP A 596 -7.85 26.15 -19.80
N GLU A 597 -7.87 26.50 -18.52
CA GLU A 597 -8.98 27.15 -17.81
C GLU A 597 -10.36 26.58 -18.21
N GLY A 598 -10.42 25.25 -18.38
CA GLY A 598 -11.59 24.56 -18.87
C GLY A 598 -12.82 24.71 -17.98
N HIS A 599 -12.68 25.20 -16.75
CA HIS A 599 -13.80 25.51 -15.88
C HIS A 599 -14.71 26.62 -16.40
N GLU A 600 -14.18 27.60 -17.16
CA GLU A 600 -14.96 28.66 -17.82
C GLU A 600 -15.89 28.02 -18.88
N ILE A 601 -15.31 27.25 -19.81
CA ILE A 601 -16.09 26.55 -20.84
C ILE A 601 -17.05 25.50 -20.25
N LEU A 602 -16.71 24.91 -19.10
CA LEU A 602 -17.49 23.82 -18.52
C LEU A 602 -18.60 24.26 -17.58
N SER A 603 -18.43 25.34 -16.82
CA SER A 603 -19.48 25.89 -15.94
C SER A 603 -20.76 26.17 -16.72
N VAL A 604 -20.63 26.80 -17.90
CA VAL A 604 -21.71 27.12 -18.84
C VAL A 604 -22.52 25.88 -19.25
N LEU A 605 -21.85 24.74 -19.43
CA LEU A 605 -22.50 23.48 -19.81
C LEU A 605 -23.11 22.73 -18.61
N GLU A 606 -22.54 22.91 -17.41
CA GLU A 606 -23.00 22.26 -16.19
C GLU A 606 -24.24 22.97 -15.61
N GLU A 607 -24.29 24.30 -15.62
CA GLU A 607 -25.46 25.08 -15.17
C GLU A 607 -26.73 24.72 -15.95
N ALA A 608 -26.63 24.64 -17.28
CA ALA A 608 -27.74 24.27 -18.15
C ALA A 608 -28.23 22.80 -17.95
N ASP A 609 -27.33 21.88 -17.61
CA ASP A 609 -27.67 20.47 -17.35
C ASP A 609 -28.25 20.27 -15.92
N THR A 610 -27.91 21.16 -14.97
CA THR A 610 -28.46 21.18 -13.60
C THR A 610 -29.95 21.53 -13.58
N VAL A 611 -30.36 22.52 -14.39
CA VAL A 611 -31.77 22.86 -14.63
C VAL A 611 -32.55 21.69 -15.27
N SER A 612 -31.85 20.79 -15.97
CA SER A 612 -32.45 19.64 -16.67
C SER A 612 -32.50 18.33 -15.86
N LEU A 613 -32.11 18.34 -14.57
CA LEU A 613 -32.01 17.15 -13.70
C LEU A 613 -31.19 15.98 -14.28
N LYS A 614 -30.30 16.24 -15.24
CA LYS A 614 -29.49 15.19 -15.88
C LYS A 614 -28.21 14.96 -15.10
N LYS A 615 -28.02 13.72 -14.63
CA LYS A 615 -26.81 13.29 -13.90
C LYS A 615 -25.51 13.31 -14.72
N GLU A 616 -25.55 13.48 -16.05
CA GLU A 616 -24.37 13.41 -16.92
C GLU A 616 -24.31 14.57 -17.91
N THR A 617 -23.19 15.30 -17.88
CA THR A 617 -22.92 16.47 -18.74
C THR A 617 -22.56 16.05 -20.17
N THR A 618 -22.66 16.99 -21.11
CA THR A 618 -22.29 16.78 -22.52
C THR A 618 -20.82 16.38 -22.68
N LEU A 619 -19.92 17.06 -21.96
CA LEU A 619 -18.49 16.75 -21.99
C LEU A 619 -18.23 15.35 -21.44
N THR A 620 -18.80 14.99 -20.29
CA THR A 620 -18.58 13.68 -19.68
C THR A 620 -18.93 12.56 -20.67
N LYS A 621 -20.03 12.68 -21.42
CA LYS A 621 -20.41 11.70 -22.45
C LYS A 621 -19.40 11.61 -23.59
N LEU A 622 -18.79 12.73 -23.94
CA LEU A 622 -17.77 12.81 -24.98
C LEU A 622 -16.46 12.15 -24.48
N VAL A 623 -16.05 12.41 -23.24
CA VAL A 623 -14.84 11.85 -22.61
C VAL A 623 -14.93 10.34 -22.40
N LYS A 624 -16.02 9.83 -21.78
CA LYS A 624 -16.20 8.40 -21.39
C LYS A 624 -15.85 7.39 -22.48
N ALA A 625 -16.16 7.71 -23.73
CA ALA A 625 -16.02 6.77 -24.84
C ALA A 625 -14.64 6.78 -25.51
N THR A 626 -13.75 7.73 -25.19
CA THR A 626 -12.60 8.07 -26.05
C THR A 626 -11.34 7.27 -25.79
N ARG A 627 -11.18 6.70 -24.59
CA ARG A 627 -10.07 5.79 -24.25
C ARG A 627 -9.86 4.68 -25.28
N LYS A 628 -10.93 4.05 -25.77
CA LYS A 628 -10.85 2.94 -26.74
C LYS A 628 -10.29 3.35 -28.11
N TRP A 629 -10.23 4.65 -28.37
CA TRP A 629 -9.63 5.25 -29.56
C TRP A 629 -8.31 5.97 -29.24
N GLY A 630 -7.74 5.84 -28.05
CA GLY A 630 -6.46 6.45 -27.71
C GLY A 630 -6.46 7.98 -27.74
N LEU A 631 -7.63 8.59 -27.57
CA LEU A 631 -7.81 10.03 -27.43
C LEU A 631 -8.06 10.32 -25.95
N PHE A 632 -7.30 11.23 -25.37
CA PHE A 632 -7.47 11.64 -23.98
C PHE A 632 -7.50 13.16 -23.83
N PHE A 633 -8.02 13.60 -22.70
CA PHE A 633 -8.29 15.00 -22.38
C PHE A 633 -7.58 15.35 -21.09
N LEU A 634 -6.84 16.45 -21.10
CA LEU A 634 -6.26 17.08 -19.93
C LEU A 634 -7.00 18.38 -19.71
N ILE A 635 -7.63 18.53 -18.56
CA ILE A 635 -8.45 19.71 -18.25
C ILE A 635 -7.80 20.42 -17.08
N ALA A 636 -7.38 21.66 -17.28
CA ALA A 636 -6.83 22.49 -16.22
C ALA A 636 -7.87 23.48 -15.69
N SER A 637 -7.83 23.73 -14.37
CA SER A 637 -8.70 24.69 -13.67
C SER A 637 -8.01 25.20 -12.41
N GLN A 638 -8.54 26.28 -11.83
CA GLN A 638 -8.13 26.79 -10.52
C GLN A 638 -8.77 26.03 -9.35
N ASN A 639 -9.97 25.49 -9.53
CA ASN A 639 -10.72 24.81 -8.47
C ASN A 639 -11.23 23.45 -8.95
N ILE A 640 -11.09 22.41 -8.11
CA ILE A 640 -11.64 21.08 -8.39
C ILE A 640 -13.16 21.03 -8.29
N GLU A 641 -13.76 21.90 -7.47
CA GLU A 641 -15.21 21.96 -7.25
C GLU A 641 -15.97 22.47 -8.48
N SER A 642 -15.26 23.08 -9.45
CA SER A 642 -15.83 23.50 -10.72
C SER A 642 -16.17 22.33 -11.67
N PHE A 643 -15.83 21.09 -11.28
CA PHE A 643 -16.10 19.90 -12.09
C PHE A 643 -17.14 19.00 -11.43
N SER A 644 -18.10 18.53 -12.22
CA SER A 644 -19.05 17.51 -11.76
C SER A 644 -18.36 16.25 -11.22
N LYS A 645 -18.97 15.66 -10.16
CA LYS A 645 -18.53 14.39 -9.56
C LYS A 645 -18.41 13.24 -10.57
N THR A 646 -19.20 13.27 -11.64
CA THR A 646 -19.12 12.25 -12.69
C THR A 646 -17.88 12.43 -13.55
N LEU A 647 -17.46 13.66 -13.85
CA LEU A 647 -16.22 13.89 -14.60
C LEU A 647 -14.99 13.47 -13.79
N THR A 648 -14.95 13.80 -12.49
CA THR A 648 -13.83 13.42 -11.60
C THR A 648 -13.71 11.90 -11.40
N GLN A 649 -14.78 11.13 -11.55
CA GLN A 649 -14.77 9.66 -11.52
C GLN A 649 -14.29 9.02 -12.83
N GLU A 650 -14.34 9.75 -13.95
CA GLU A 650 -13.96 9.24 -15.27
C GLU A 650 -12.51 9.55 -15.64
N VAL A 651 -11.85 10.44 -14.90
CA VAL A 651 -10.41 10.72 -15.06
C VAL A 651 -9.56 9.67 -14.36
N GLY A 652 -8.36 9.45 -14.90
CA GLY A 652 -7.44 8.41 -14.42
C GLY A 652 -6.51 8.93 -13.34
N TYR A 653 -6.32 10.25 -13.29
CA TYR A 653 -5.50 10.93 -12.30
C TYR A 653 -5.95 12.39 -12.14
N ILE A 654 -5.66 12.94 -10.96
CA ILE A 654 -5.83 14.34 -10.61
C ILE A 654 -4.48 14.82 -10.05
N ILE A 655 -4.03 15.99 -10.48
CA ILE A 655 -2.81 16.64 -9.99
C ILE A 655 -3.22 17.96 -9.38
N ALA A 656 -2.79 18.21 -8.15
CA ALA A 656 -3.19 19.34 -7.32
C ALA A 656 -1.98 19.95 -6.62
#